data_AF-A0A0W0VFZ2-F1
#
_entry.id   AF-A0A0W0VFZ2-F1
#
_cell.length_a   1.000
_cell.length_b   1.000
_cell.length_c   1.000
_cell.angle_alpha   90.00
_cell.angle_beta   90.00
_cell.angle_gamma   90.00
#
_symmetry.space_group_name_H-M   'P 1'
#
loop_
_entity.id
_entity.type
_entity.pdbx_description
1 polymer ?
#
loop_
_entity_poly.entity_id
_entity_poly.type
_entity_poly.pdbx_seq_one_letter_code
_entity_poly.pdbx_strand_id
1 'polypeptide(L)'
;MTPLLKSQPEFTAVYGHNHAHPGEVAVDYEELINLTYKILRTDIAKIEGLDKFPWTSRDRRILLMGDSAHATAPNIAQGAGLCIEDAACLVSKLNRVDYLQGLSEYEQERKPRAKTVQNVADFIATAGQVKNPLLKTLRNRVLRATTLLTPMLQRRIFEYVVSYSLGGSTKARFWQAPPLFIVDDAPTSLIARVFPDFPLLDNHIKDFKTSKTGGSGFGVVTIEKPTFLSKLIGFFAGFPKEMQKQPFYAEVFNLSQDFQLWRRIFGYKTPLQKTYQTTHSLYCRFNRCMYLSEGFGGYLDKVFQFIYNIKFQSDKSLMYESQGITFFDSFKIPIPSFLSPKSVWTEKPIEKGWEFDGRVSFPIIGTLFHYYGYFQIEQTDSVKNGRVIIAGGSGMIGREVCLEFIKKGYDVYCLSRSSNTRLNIEGVKVRLIDEDWSDLIDKNTIILNLSGANPGAKRWTLSVKSEIATSRFRVIDTIIHNIDRAQEKPLKYLQASAVGFYGHAGDAVLTEESKPIPGGESGTKFRVKVCKEIESRAEKAKCNVTHLRIGHVLSNTGGLLHYLRLSGFFYIGKFGSGNQFVPFVHIQDVARAIEFIAHNRNIIDGAINITAPKPCRNYEMLKELRLVKWGQGLPMPKSVLKLLIGQSSVVLTDSEQVQPKRLLERGFEFNYKTIQEALHGLQ
;
A
#
# COMPACT_ATOMS: atom_id res chain seq x y z
N MET A 1 -63.96 37.86 -13.38
CA MET A 1 -63.17 38.43 -14.48
C MET A 1 -61.71 38.01 -14.34
N THR A 2 -61.32 36.94 -15.02
CA THR A 2 -59.98 36.74 -15.62
C THR A 2 -59.76 37.81 -16.72
N PRO A 3 -58.58 38.00 -17.36
CA PRO A 3 -57.30 37.27 -17.25
C PRO A 3 -56.00 38.12 -17.37
N LEU A 4 -54.84 37.51 -17.12
CA LEU A 4 -53.74 37.35 -18.12
C LEU A 4 -52.56 36.53 -17.56
N LEU A 5 -52.72 35.21 -17.64
CA LEU A 5 -51.63 34.27 -17.89
C LEU A 5 -51.22 34.41 -19.36
N LYS A 6 -49.95 34.70 -19.66
CA LYS A 6 -49.33 34.36 -20.96
C LYS A 6 -47.87 33.89 -20.78
N SER A 7 -47.70 32.63 -21.19
CA SER A 7 -46.50 31.95 -21.71
C SER A 7 -45.23 31.92 -20.86
N GLN A 8 -45.10 30.88 -20.02
CA GLN A 8 -43.79 30.24 -19.86
C GLN A 8 -43.49 29.41 -21.11
N PRO A 9 -42.25 29.39 -21.62
CA PRO A 9 -41.85 28.41 -22.62
C PRO A 9 -41.77 27.04 -21.95
N GLU A 10 -42.57 26.09 -22.43
CA GLU A 10 -42.40 24.68 -22.15
C GLU A 10 -40.99 24.26 -22.60
N PHE A 11 -40.12 23.92 -21.65
CA PHE A 11 -38.94 23.12 -21.95
C PHE A 11 -39.42 21.68 -22.16
N THR A 12 -39.83 21.36 -23.38
CA THR A 12 -39.93 19.98 -23.84
C THR A 12 -38.50 19.42 -23.86
N ALA A 13 -38.22 18.45 -23.00
CA ALA A 13 -37.01 17.66 -23.09
C ALA A 13 -37.06 16.89 -24.42
N VAL A 14 -36.29 17.34 -25.41
CA VAL A 14 -36.06 16.57 -26.63
C VAL A 14 -35.15 15.40 -26.24
N TYR A 15 -35.77 14.26 -25.92
CA TYR A 15 -35.05 12.99 -25.87
C TYR A 15 -34.69 12.61 -27.32
N GLY A 16 -33.45 12.92 -27.70
CA GLY A 16 -32.84 12.34 -28.89
C GLY A 16 -32.68 10.84 -28.68
N HIS A 17 -33.44 10.04 -29.45
CA HIS A 17 -33.21 8.62 -29.60
C HIS A 17 -31.81 8.39 -30.17
N ASN A 18 -30.88 7.87 -29.34
CA ASN A 18 -30.05 6.71 -29.66
C ASN A 18 -29.10 6.37 -28.48
N HIS A 19 -29.32 5.18 -27.91
CA HIS A 19 -28.42 4.34 -27.11
C HIS A 19 -27.30 5.01 -26.28
N ALA A 20 -27.62 5.41 -25.04
CA ALA A 20 -26.65 5.51 -23.94
C ALA A 20 -27.24 4.86 -22.67
N HIS A 21 -26.42 4.10 -21.94
CA HIS A 21 -26.82 3.30 -20.79
C HIS A 21 -27.19 4.16 -19.56
N PRO A 22 -28.07 3.67 -18.66
CA PRO A 22 -28.41 4.38 -17.43
C PRO A 22 -27.23 4.32 -16.46
N GLY A 23 -26.46 5.41 -16.36
CA GLY A 23 -25.35 5.56 -15.41
C GLY A 23 -24.16 6.37 -15.90
N GLU A 24 -24.07 6.68 -17.20
CA GLU A 24 -23.02 7.57 -17.73
C GLU A 24 -23.59 8.97 -17.94
N VAL A 25 -23.27 9.90 -17.05
CA VAL A 25 -23.28 11.33 -17.41
C VAL A 25 -21.99 11.58 -18.17
N ALA A 26 -21.99 11.29 -19.47
CA ALA A 26 -20.97 11.80 -20.36
C ALA A 26 -21.22 13.31 -20.51
N VAL A 27 -20.50 14.12 -19.73
CA VAL A 27 -20.51 15.57 -19.91
C VAL A 27 -19.68 15.86 -21.15
N ASP A 28 -20.36 16.20 -22.25
CA ASP A 28 -19.70 16.76 -23.41
C ASP A 28 -19.14 18.14 -23.02
N TYR A 29 -17.81 18.22 -22.94
CA TYR A 29 -17.11 19.44 -22.53
C TYR A 29 -17.31 20.59 -23.53
N GLU A 30 -17.48 20.30 -24.82
CA GLU A 30 -17.81 21.29 -25.84
C GLU A 30 -19.25 21.78 -25.66
N GLU A 31 -20.19 20.89 -25.31
CA GLU A 31 -21.57 21.27 -25.00
C GLU A 31 -21.66 22.11 -23.72
N LEU A 32 -20.89 21.76 -22.68
CA LEU A 32 -20.87 22.53 -21.42
C LEU A 32 -20.27 23.92 -21.63
N ILE A 33 -19.21 24.03 -22.44
CA ILE A 33 -18.65 25.32 -22.88
C ILE A 33 -19.68 26.09 -23.70
N ASN A 34 -20.40 25.44 -24.62
CA ASN A 34 -21.48 26.08 -25.38
C ASN A 34 -22.64 26.57 -24.50
N LEU A 35 -22.94 25.85 -23.41
CA LEU A 35 -23.94 26.25 -22.42
C LEU A 35 -23.48 27.44 -21.56
N THR A 36 -22.18 27.62 -21.32
CA THR A 36 -21.68 28.82 -20.61
C THR A 36 -21.99 30.13 -21.34
N TYR A 37 -22.12 30.13 -22.68
CA TYR A 37 -22.57 31.31 -23.43
C TYR A 37 -24.01 31.74 -23.11
N LYS A 38 -24.83 30.86 -22.52
CA LYS A 38 -26.22 31.11 -22.12
C LYS A 38 -26.36 31.60 -20.67
N ILE A 39 -25.33 31.48 -19.84
CA ILE A 39 -25.37 31.90 -18.43
C ILE A 39 -25.11 33.41 -18.34
N LEU A 40 -26.18 34.21 -18.28
CA LEU A 40 -26.09 35.68 -18.33
C LEU A 40 -26.31 36.37 -16.98
N ARG A 41 -26.61 35.63 -15.90
CA ARG A 41 -26.83 36.18 -14.54
C ARG A 41 -26.82 35.11 -13.44
N THR A 42 -26.18 35.39 -12.30
CA THR A 42 -26.36 34.67 -11.03
C THR A 42 -26.77 35.67 -9.96
N ASP A 43 -27.99 35.54 -9.44
CA ASP A 43 -28.49 36.41 -8.37
C ASP A 43 -27.98 35.93 -7.02
N ILE A 44 -26.73 36.29 -6.69
CA ILE A 44 -26.09 36.01 -5.41
C ILE A 44 -26.21 37.27 -4.54
N ALA A 45 -26.86 37.22 -3.39
CA ALA A 45 -26.90 38.36 -2.47
C ALA A 45 -25.69 38.29 -1.52
N LYS A 46 -24.89 39.36 -1.44
CA LYS A 46 -23.85 39.51 -0.41
C LYS A 46 -24.49 40.17 0.81
N ILE A 47 -24.45 39.50 1.96
CA ILE A 47 -24.78 40.12 3.24
C ILE A 47 -23.53 40.92 3.64
N GLU A 48 -23.66 42.24 3.81
CA GLU A 48 -22.57 43.06 4.37
C GLU A 48 -22.21 42.52 5.76
N GLY A 49 -20.93 42.63 6.12
CA GLY A 49 -20.37 41.96 7.30
C GLY A 49 -21.24 42.11 8.54
N LEU A 50 -21.28 41.08 9.38
CA LEU A 50 -21.83 41.15 10.74
C LEU A 50 -21.02 42.19 11.53
N ASP A 51 -21.36 43.46 11.35
CA ASP A 51 -20.69 44.59 11.97
C ASP A 51 -21.07 44.63 13.44
N LYS A 52 -20.18 44.05 14.26
CA LYS A 52 -20.14 44.16 15.73
C LYS A 52 -21.35 43.55 16.46
N PHE A 53 -21.32 42.24 16.64
CA PHE A 53 -21.89 41.60 17.83
C PHE A 53 -20.77 41.30 18.84
N PRO A 54 -20.97 41.43 20.16
CA PRO A 54 -19.89 41.32 21.12
C PRO A 54 -19.49 39.86 21.28
N TRP A 55 -18.56 39.38 20.47
CA TRP A 55 -17.93 38.08 20.65
C TRP A 55 -16.93 38.09 21.81
N THR A 56 -17.31 38.68 22.94
CA THR A 56 -16.44 38.85 24.09
C THR A 56 -17.17 38.60 25.40
N SER A 57 -17.21 37.33 25.79
CA SER A 57 -17.31 36.95 27.20
C SER A 57 -16.37 35.78 27.44
N ARG A 58 -15.16 36.16 27.89
CA ARG A 58 -14.02 35.42 28.47
C ARG A 58 -13.42 34.16 27.81
N ASP A 59 -14.13 33.34 27.03
CA ASP A 59 -13.52 32.13 26.39
C ASP A 59 -13.58 32.10 24.84
N ARG A 60 -14.18 33.14 24.24
CA ARG A 60 -14.10 33.63 22.83
C ARG A 60 -13.70 32.66 21.69
N ARG A 61 -14.39 31.53 21.47
CA ARG A 61 -14.38 30.81 20.18
C ARG A 61 -15.78 30.36 19.79
N ILE A 62 -16.09 30.42 18.50
CA ILE A 62 -17.41 30.11 17.94
C ILE A 62 -17.22 29.04 16.87
N LEU A 63 -18.03 27.99 16.94
CA LEU A 63 -18.10 26.95 15.93
C LEU A 63 -19.38 27.17 15.11
N LEU A 64 -19.22 27.49 13.82
CA LEU A 64 -20.31 27.49 12.87
C LEU A 64 -20.42 26.08 12.27
N MET A 65 -21.58 25.43 12.39
CA MET A 65 -21.89 24.14 11.76
C MET A 65 -23.00 24.29 10.72
N GLY A 66 -22.76 23.84 9.49
CA GLY A 66 -23.77 23.71 8.43
C GLY A 66 -23.36 24.33 7.08
N ASP A 67 -24.09 23.96 6.02
CA ASP A 67 -23.92 24.45 4.63
C ASP A 67 -24.63 25.81 4.39
N SER A 68 -25.29 26.35 5.41
CA SER A 68 -26.18 27.51 5.30
C SER A 68 -25.46 28.86 5.17
N ALA A 69 -24.13 28.89 5.36
CA ALA A 69 -23.34 30.11 5.37
C ALA A 69 -22.03 29.91 4.58
N HIS A 70 -22.06 30.27 3.29
CA HIS A 70 -20.84 30.29 2.49
C HIS A 70 -19.99 31.51 2.85
N ALA A 71 -18.80 31.28 3.39
CA ALA A 71 -17.83 32.34 3.68
C ALA A 71 -17.33 33.07 2.42
N THR A 72 -17.52 32.47 1.24
CA THR A 72 -17.13 33.01 -0.08
C THR A 72 -18.31 32.94 -1.02
N ALA A 73 -18.42 33.87 -1.99
CA ALA A 73 -19.42 33.74 -3.05
C ALA A 73 -19.28 32.37 -3.77
N PRO A 74 -20.39 31.69 -4.12
CA PRO A 74 -20.35 30.33 -4.70
C PRO A 74 -19.89 30.30 -6.17
N ASN A 75 -19.52 31.45 -6.74
CA ASN A 75 -19.23 31.66 -8.15
C ASN A 75 -17.90 31.03 -8.64
N ILE A 76 -17.03 30.57 -7.75
CA ILE A 76 -15.76 29.90 -8.11
C ILE A 76 -15.69 28.44 -7.67
N ALA A 77 -16.80 27.89 -7.14
CA ALA A 77 -16.90 26.50 -6.67
C ALA A 77 -15.81 26.08 -5.65
N GLN A 78 -15.23 27.04 -4.91
CA GLN A 78 -14.14 26.77 -3.95
C GLN A 78 -14.61 26.54 -2.51
N GLY A 79 -15.90 26.67 -2.20
CA GLY A 79 -16.40 26.51 -0.83
C GLY A 79 -16.12 25.13 -0.24
N ALA A 80 -16.40 24.06 -0.99
CA ALA A 80 -16.08 22.69 -0.58
C ALA A 80 -14.57 22.42 -0.51
N GLY A 81 -13.79 23.00 -1.43
CA GLY A 81 -12.34 22.89 -1.45
C GLY A 81 -11.68 23.52 -0.21
N LEU A 82 -12.12 24.73 0.18
CA LEU A 82 -11.67 25.40 1.40
C LEU A 82 -11.98 24.57 2.65
N CYS A 83 -13.18 23.98 2.73
CA CYS A 83 -13.57 23.14 3.86
C CYS A 83 -12.67 21.90 4.02
N ILE A 84 -12.33 21.23 2.92
CA ILE A 84 -11.42 20.08 2.93
C ILE A 84 -9.99 20.50 3.32
N GLU A 85 -9.50 21.62 2.77
CA GLU A 85 -8.20 22.20 3.13
C GLU A 85 -8.14 22.56 4.63
N ASP A 86 -9.19 23.20 5.15
CA ASP A 86 -9.31 23.64 6.54
C ASP A 86 -9.32 22.43 7.48
N ALA A 87 -10.11 21.40 7.19
CA ALA A 87 -10.19 20.19 7.99
C ALA A 87 -8.83 19.48 8.09
N ALA A 88 -8.13 19.33 6.95
CA ALA A 88 -6.87 18.63 6.92
C ALA A 88 -5.72 19.43 7.57
N CYS A 89 -5.68 20.76 7.39
CA CYS A 89 -4.73 21.64 8.07
C CYS A 89 -4.96 21.61 9.59
N LEU A 90 -6.22 21.75 10.04
CA LEU A 90 -6.57 21.73 11.45
C LEU A 90 -6.14 20.44 12.14
N VAL A 91 -6.46 19.29 11.55
CA VAL A 91 -6.04 17.97 12.08
C VAL A 91 -4.52 17.87 12.15
N SER A 92 -3.80 18.34 11.13
CA SER A 92 -2.34 18.32 11.13
C SER A 92 -1.73 19.18 12.26
N LYS A 93 -2.37 20.27 12.68
CA LYS A 93 -1.87 21.13 13.77
C LYS A 93 -2.21 20.56 15.13
N LEU A 94 -3.45 20.09 15.31
CA LEU A 94 -3.91 19.48 16.56
C LEU A 94 -3.17 18.20 16.92
N ASN A 95 -2.63 17.48 15.93
CA ASN A 95 -1.84 16.27 16.18
C ASN A 95 -0.40 16.54 16.63
N ARG A 96 0.09 17.80 16.56
CA ARG A 96 1.51 18.13 16.82
C ARG A 96 1.75 18.82 18.14
N VAL A 97 0.77 19.56 18.62
CA VAL A 97 0.88 20.47 19.77
C VAL A 97 -0.45 20.49 20.54
N ASP A 98 -0.45 21.08 21.73
CA ASP A 98 -1.68 21.30 22.50
C ASP A 98 -2.77 22.00 21.66
N TYR A 99 -4.04 21.69 21.93
CA TYR A 99 -5.17 22.16 21.13
C TYR A 99 -5.24 23.70 21.02
N LEU A 100 -4.79 24.45 22.04
CA LEU A 100 -4.77 25.91 21.99
C LEU A 100 -3.71 26.42 21.00
N GLN A 101 -2.51 25.83 21.04
CA GLN A 101 -1.42 26.17 20.15
C GLN A 101 -1.74 25.73 18.71
N GLY A 102 -2.26 24.51 18.54
CA GLY A 102 -2.63 23.97 17.24
C GLY A 102 -3.71 24.81 16.54
N LEU A 103 -4.68 25.33 17.29
CA LEU A 103 -5.68 26.26 16.76
C LEU A 103 -5.10 27.62 16.37
N SER A 104 -4.11 28.13 17.11
CA SER A 104 -3.43 29.38 16.78
C SER A 104 -2.60 29.26 15.50
N GLU A 105 -1.83 28.17 15.38
CA GLU A 105 -1.04 27.86 14.18
C GLU A 105 -1.94 27.64 12.95
N TYR A 106 -3.06 26.94 13.14
CA TYR A 106 -4.08 26.77 12.10
C TYR A 106 -4.62 28.12 11.63
N GLU A 107 -5.00 29.03 12.54
CA GLU A 107 -5.53 30.34 12.16
C GLU A 107 -4.49 31.17 11.39
N GLN A 108 -3.24 31.21 11.87
CA GLN A 108 -2.16 31.96 11.22
C GLN A 108 -1.90 31.48 9.78
N GLU A 109 -1.98 30.17 9.55
CA GLU A 109 -1.73 29.58 8.23
C GLU A 109 -2.93 29.71 7.28
N ARG A 110 -4.16 29.51 7.79
CA ARG A 110 -5.36 29.41 6.95
C ARG A 110 -6.03 30.74 6.66
N LYS A 111 -5.98 31.70 7.58
CA LYS A 111 -6.64 33.00 7.44
C LYS A 111 -6.20 33.77 6.20
N PRO A 112 -4.90 33.86 5.83
CA PRO A 112 -4.48 34.53 4.60
C PRO A 112 -5.06 33.85 3.34
N ARG A 113 -5.03 32.52 3.29
CA ARG A 113 -5.54 31.71 2.16
C ARG A 113 -7.05 31.85 1.99
N ALA A 114 -7.82 31.70 3.06
CA ALA A 114 -9.26 31.88 3.03
C ALA A 114 -9.64 33.31 2.58
N LYS A 115 -8.88 34.32 3.03
CA LYS A 115 -9.10 35.72 2.64
C LYS A 115 -8.82 35.98 1.16
N THR A 116 -7.76 35.39 0.60
CA THR A 116 -7.47 35.50 -0.84
C THR A 116 -8.59 34.92 -1.68
N VAL A 117 -9.07 33.71 -1.35
CA VAL A 117 -10.17 33.06 -2.09
C VAL A 117 -11.46 33.87 -1.96
N GLN A 118 -11.75 34.39 -0.77
CA GLN A 118 -12.89 35.28 -0.54
C GLN A 118 -12.81 36.55 -1.40
N ASN A 119 -11.66 37.23 -1.45
CA ASN A 119 -11.49 38.46 -2.22
C ASN A 119 -11.67 38.22 -3.73
N VAL A 120 -11.15 37.10 -4.24
CA VAL A 120 -11.31 36.72 -5.66
C VAL A 120 -12.77 36.39 -5.97
N ALA A 121 -13.43 35.61 -5.11
CA ALA A 121 -14.85 35.30 -5.24
C ALA A 121 -15.71 36.57 -5.23
N ASP A 122 -15.44 37.49 -4.30
CA ASP A 122 -16.12 38.77 -4.17
C ASP A 122 -15.93 39.64 -5.41
N PHE A 123 -14.71 39.78 -5.91
CA PHE A 123 -14.43 40.56 -7.12
C PHE A 123 -15.23 40.05 -8.34
N ILE A 124 -15.22 38.73 -8.54
CA ILE A 124 -15.97 38.09 -9.64
C ILE A 124 -17.48 38.27 -9.43
N ALA A 125 -17.97 38.19 -8.19
CA ALA A 125 -19.39 38.39 -7.87
C ALA A 125 -19.83 39.84 -8.14
N THR A 126 -19.04 40.82 -7.70
CA THR A 126 -19.30 42.25 -7.95
C THR A 126 -19.32 42.56 -9.44
N ALA A 127 -18.36 42.04 -10.23
CA ALA A 127 -18.36 42.18 -11.68
C ALA A 127 -19.59 41.51 -12.33
N GLY A 128 -19.99 40.34 -11.84
CA GLY A 128 -21.18 39.61 -12.28
C GLY A 128 -22.51 40.32 -11.96
N GLN A 129 -22.53 41.22 -10.98
CA GLN A 129 -23.73 41.89 -10.48
C GLN A 129 -23.91 43.34 -10.95
N VAL A 130 -23.04 43.83 -11.84
CA VAL A 130 -23.16 45.18 -12.43
C VAL A 130 -24.53 45.37 -13.08
N LYS A 131 -25.34 46.29 -12.52
CA LYS A 131 -26.71 46.59 -12.97
C LYS A 131 -26.79 47.69 -14.03
N ASN A 132 -25.77 48.55 -14.13
CA ASN A 132 -25.76 49.65 -15.09
C ASN A 132 -25.81 49.11 -16.55
N PRO A 133 -26.75 49.57 -17.40
CA PRO A 133 -26.95 48.99 -18.74
C PRO A 133 -25.73 49.03 -19.65
N LEU A 134 -24.96 50.13 -19.62
CA LEU A 134 -23.76 50.30 -20.43
C LEU A 134 -22.63 49.39 -19.95
N LEU A 135 -22.35 49.39 -18.64
CA LEU A 135 -21.31 48.54 -18.05
C LEU A 135 -21.67 47.06 -18.13
N LYS A 136 -22.96 46.70 -18.03
CA LYS A 136 -23.47 45.33 -18.23
C LYS A 136 -23.25 44.87 -19.67
N THR A 137 -23.49 45.75 -20.64
CA THR A 137 -23.26 45.45 -22.06
C THR A 137 -21.78 45.29 -22.36
N LEU A 138 -20.93 46.18 -21.83
CA LEU A 138 -19.48 46.09 -21.94
C LEU A 138 -18.95 44.80 -21.30
N ARG A 139 -19.34 44.50 -20.06
CA ARG A 139 -19.01 43.26 -19.36
C ARG A 139 -19.41 42.03 -20.17
N ASN A 140 -20.65 41.98 -20.66
CA ASN A 140 -21.14 40.84 -21.45
C ASN A 140 -20.37 40.66 -22.76
N ARG A 141 -19.98 41.76 -23.42
CA ARG A 141 -19.15 41.73 -24.63
C ARG A 141 -17.73 41.27 -24.33
N VAL A 142 -17.12 41.79 -23.25
CA VAL A 142 -15.79 41.38 -22.79
C VAL A 142 -15.79 39.90 -22.45
N LEU A 143 -16.74 39.43 -21.64
CA LEU A 143 -16.86 38.01 -21.25
C LEU A 143 -16.99 37.11 -22.49
N ARG A 144 -17.88 37.44 -23.42
CA ARG A 144 -18.07 36.70 -24.69
C ARG A 144 -16.82 36.71 -25.59
N ALA A 145 -16.08 37.82 -25.61
CA ALA A 145 -14.83 37.93 -26.37
C ALA A 145 -13.70 37.13 -25.71
N THR A 146 -13.56 37.18 -24.37
CA THR A 146 -12.55 36.40 -23.63
C THR A 146 -12.78 34.89 -23.70
N THR A 147 -14.03 34.43 -23.75
CA THR A 147 -14.37 33.01 -23.98
C THR A 147 -13.96 32.53 -25.37
N LEU A 148 -14.00 33.41 -26.39
CA LEU A 148 -13.65 33.06 -27.77
C LEU A 148 -12.16 33.18 -28.08
N LEU A 149 -11.47 34.17 -27.50
CA LEU A 149 -10.11 34.53 -27.91
C LEU A 149 -9.01 33.87 -27.06
N THR A 150 -9.32 33.34 -25.87
CA THR A 150 -8.26 32.88 -24.95
C THR A 150 -8.65 31.70 -24.03
N PRO A 151 -8.76 30.46 -24.57
CA PRO A 151 -8.77 29.24 -23.76
C PRO A 151 -7.54 29.15 -22.83
N MET A 152 -6.39 29.68 -23.28
CA MET A 152 -5.17 29.77 -22.47
C MET A 152 -5.29 30.71 -21.27
N LEU A 153 -6.09 31.77 -21.33
CA LEU A 153 -6.25 32.71 -20.21
C LEU A 153 -7.16 32.13 -19.13
N GLN A 154 -8.25 31.46 -19.52
CA GLN A 154 -9.08 30.69 -18.59
C GLN A 154 -8.27 29.57 -17.93
N ARG A 155 -7.46 28.85 -18.71
CA ARG A 155 -6.53 27.84 -18.18
C ARG A 155 -5.49 28.44 -17.24
N ARG A 156 -4.91 29.60 -17.53
CA ARG A 156 -3.97 30.30 -16.65
C ARG A 156 -4.63 30.81 -15.37
N ILE A 157 -5.87 31.31 -15.43
CA ILE A 157 -6.62 31.71 -14.24
C ILE A 157 -6.94 30.48 -13.39
N PHE A 158 -7.35 29.38 -14.01
CA PHE A 158 -7.56 28.10 -13.32
C PHE A 158 -6.25 27.58 -12.70
N GLU A 159 -5.16 27.55 -13.45
CA GLU A 159 -3.82 27.18 -12.98
C GLU A 159 -3.32 28.14 -11.88
N TYR A 160 -3.63 29.44 -11.92
CA TYR A 160 -3.29 30.40 -10.88
C TYR A 160 -4.12 30.15 -9.60
N VAL A 161 -5.44 29.98 -9.71
CA VAL A 161 -6.32 29.70 -8.57
C VAL A 161 -6.00 28.34 -7.93
N VAL A 162 -5.64 27.34 -8.75
CA VAL A 162 -5.28 25.97 -8.33
C VAL A 162 -3.81 25.86 -7.89
N SER A 163 -2.86 26.58 -8.46
CA SER A 163 -1.46 26.53 -7.99
C SER A 163 -1.31 26.98 -6.53
N TYR A 164 -2.15 27.90 -6.08
CA TYR A 164 -2.24 28.25 -4.66
C TYR A 164 -2.93 27.18 -3.80
N SER A 165 -3.84 26.36 -4.34
CA SER A 165 -4.38 25.18 -3.64
C SER A 165 -3.39 24.00 -3.60
N LEU A 166 -2.20 24.14 -4.20
CA LEU A 166 -1.13 23.14 -4.23
C LEU A 166 0.16 23.61 -3.53
N GLY A 167 0.06 24.61 -2.65
CA GLY A 167 1.20 25.14 -1.89
C GLY A 167 2.10 26.08 -2.70
N GLY A 168 1.58 26.75 -3.73
CA GLY A 168 2.30 27.77 -4.51
C GLY A 168 3.28 27.21 -5.55
N SER A 169 3.29 25.89 -5.76
CA SER A 169 4.15 25.25 -6.74
C SER A 169 3.43 25.07 -8.08
N THR A 170 3.98 25.63 -9.16
CA THR A 170 3.54 25.37 -10.54
C THR A 170 3.88 23.95 -11.02
N LYS A 171 4.64 23.18 -10.23
CA LYS A 171 5.07 21.80 -10.55
C LYS A 171 4.29 20.72 -9.79
N ALA A 172 3.58 21.07 -8.72
CA ALA A 172 2.75 20.12 -8.00
C ALA A 172 1.48 19.82 -8.81
N ARG A 173 1.12 18.54 -8.95
CA ARG A 173 -0.12 18.10 -9.61
C ARG A 173 -1.22 17.70 -8.62
N PHE A 174 -0.90 17.58 -7.35
CA PHE A 174 -1.80 17.16 -6.28
C PHE A 174 -1.45 17.86 -4.97
N TRP A 175 -2.47 18.21 -4.18
CA TRP A 175 -2.29 18.80 -2.85
C TRP A 175 -1.66 17.74 -1.94
N GLN A 176 -0.61 18.11 -1.21
CA GLN A 176 0.07 17.19 -0.30
C GLN A 176 -0.25 17.60 1.14
N ALA A 177 -1.01 16.76 1.84
CA ALA A 177 -1.18 16.89 3.27
C ALA A 177 0.19 16.87 3.97
N PRO A 178 0.42 17.69 5.02
CA PRO A 178 1.61 17.60 5.83
C PRO A 178 1.73 16.19 6.43
N PRO A 179 2.96 15.66 6.58
CA PRO A 179 3.15 14.36 7.22
C PRO A 179 2.63 14.38 8.65
N LEU A 180 1.80 13.38 8.97
CA LEU A 180 1.37 13.09 10.33
C LEU A 180 2.57 12.50 11.08
N PHE A 181 3.14 13.28 12.00
CA PHE A 181 4.09 12.75 12.97
C PHE A 181 3.28 12.15 14.12
N ILE A 182 3.25 10.82 14.20
CA ILE A 182 2.68 10.10 15.34
C ILE A 182 3.73 10.13 16.45
N VAL A 183 3.35 10.62 17.63
CA VAL A 183 4.18 10.62 18.84
C VAL A 183 3.99 9.27 19.56
N ASP A 184 5.10 8.68 19.99
CA ASP A 184 5.28 7.27 20.38
C ASP A 184 4.57 6.83 21.69
N ASP A 185 3.77 7.65 22.36
CA ASP A 185 3.35 7.38 23.77
C ASP A 185 1.82 7.20 24.02
N ALA A 186 1.02 6.88 23.01
CA ALA A 186 -0.41 6.53 23.19
C ALA A 186 -0.65 5.00 23.28
N PRO A 187 -1.73 4.55 23.97
CA PRO A 187 -2.04 3.12 24.21
C PRO A 187 -1.82 2.21 23.00
N THR A 188 -1.21 1.06 23.27
CA THR A 188 -0.26 0.41 22.36
C THR A 188 -0.89 -0.51 21.30
N SER A 189 -2.21 -0.64 21.25
CA SER A 189 -2.92 -1.36 20.19
C SER A 189 -4.31 -0.76 19.90
N LEU A 190 -4.83 -1.04 18.71
CA LEU A 190 -6.18 -0.65 18.26
C LEU A 190 -7.27 -1.03 19.28
N ILE A 191 -7.22 -2.26 19.82
CA ILE A 191 -8.28 -2.79 20.69
C ILE A 191 -8.28 -2.08 22.06
N ALA A 192 -7.11 -1.80 22.63
CA ALA A 192 -7.00 -1.09 23.91
C ALA A 192 -7.61 0.33 23.86
N ARG A 193 -7.66 0.95 22.67
CA ARG A 193 -8.20 2.29 22.46
C ARG A 193 -9.72 2.30 22.22
N VAL A 194 -10.21 1.31 21.49
CA VAL A 194 -11.64 1.21 21.13
C VAL A 194 -12.47 0.72 22.32
N PHE A 195 -11.93 -0.21 23.09
CA PHE A 195 -12.70 -0.99 24.04
C PHE A 195 -12.23 -0.70 25.47
N PRO A 196 -12.85 0.26 26.18
CA PRO A 196 -12.41 0.69 27.52
C PRO A 196 -12.50 -0.41 28.59
N ASP A 197 -13.38 -1.40 28.38
CA ASP A 197 -13.58 -2.54 29.29
C ASP A 197 -12.60 -3.70 29.03
N PHE A 198 -11.58 -3.51 28.19
CA PHE A 198 -10.55 -4.52 27.91
C PHE A 198 -9.84 -5.11 29.14
N PRO A 199 -9.70 -4.42 30.30
CA PRO A 199 -9.13 -5.02 31.49
C PRO A 199 -9.94 -6.18 32.07
N LEU A 200 -11.22 -6.33 31.68
CA LEU A 200 -12.10 -7.41 32.11
C LEU A 200 -11.97 -8.69 31.27
N LEU A 201 -11.19 -8.65 30.19
CA LEU A 201 -10.91 -9.83 29.35
C LEU A 201 -10.02 -10.82 30.09
N ASP A 202 -10.20 -12.11 29.77
CA ASP A 202 -9.27 -13.14 30.22
C ASP A 202 -7.86 -12.84 29.69
N ASN A 203 -6.84 -13.10 30.52
CA ASN A 203 -5.48 -12.63 30.26
C ASN A 203 -4.94 -13.06 28.89
N HIS A 204 -5.17 -14.30 28.45
CA HIS A 204 -4.69 -14.77 27.14
C HIS A 204 -5.34 -14.01 25.97
N ILE A 205 -6.62 -13.63 26.09
CA ILE A 205 -7.31 -12.82 25.08
C ILE A 205 -6.82 -11.39 25.13
N LYS A 206 -6.70 -10.82 26.33
CA LYS A 206 -6.16 -9.47 26.55
C LYS A 206 -4.77 -9.36 25.93
N ASP A 207 -3.85 -10.26 26.29
CA ASP A 207 -2.46 -10.24 25.84
C ASP A 207 -2.36 -10.38 24.32
N PHE A 208 -3.17 -11.24 23.70
CA PHE A 208 -3.23 -11.38 22.24
C PHE A 208 -3.81 -10.14 21.54
N LYS A 209 -4.99 -9.67 21.95
CA LYS A 209 -5.69 -8.54 21.30
C LYS A 209 -5.03 -7.19 21.56
N THR A 210 -4.26 -7.07 22.65
CA THR A 210 -3.54 -5.85 23.02
C THR A 210 -2.04 -5.87 22.74
N SER A 211 -1.53 -6.97 22.19
CA SER A 211 -0.12 -7.12 21.80
C SER A 211 0.33 -5.96 20.90
N LYS A 212 1.56 -5.47 21.07
CA LYS A 212 2.15 -4.45 20.18
C LYS A 212 2.44 -4.98 18.78
N THR A 213 2.77 -6.25 18.67
CA THR A 213 3.27 -6.90 17.45
C THR A 213 2.19 -7.79 16.81
N GLY A 214 1.21 -8.22 17.62
CA GLY A 214 0.15 -9.15 17.26
C GLY A 214 0.40 -10.55 17.82
N GLY A 215 -0.02 -11.58 17.10
CA GLY A 215 0.07 -12.97 17.56
C GLY A 215 -0.42 -13.95 16.50
N SER A 216 -0.32 -15.24 16.78
CA SER A 216 -0.79 -16.28 15.86
C SER A 216 -1.46 -17.45 16.56
N GLY A 217 -2.14 -18.26 15.77
CA GLY A 217 -2.80 -19.46 16.28
C GLY A 217 -3.47 -20.28 15.19
N PHE A 218 -4.05 -21.40 15.62
CA PHE A 218 -4.75 -22.33 14.77
C PHE A 218 -6.24 -22.31 15.06
N GLY A 219 -7.04 -22.54 14.04
CA GLY A 219 -8.47 -22.69 14.22
C GLY A 219 -9.10 -23.65 13.25
N VAL A 220 -10.37 -23.91 13.50
CA VAL A 220 -11.23 -24.71 12.65
C VAL A 220 -12.47 -23.89 12.38
N VAL A 221 -12.88 -23.78 11.12
CA VAL A 221 -14.11 -23.08 10.73
C VAL A 221 -15.06 -24.01 9.97
N THR A 222 -16.34 -23.86 10.24
CA THR A 222 -17.43 -24.42 9.45
C THR A 222 -18.24 -23.27 8.87
N ILE A 223 -18.60 -23.35 7.58
CA ILE A 223 -19.42 -22.35 6.88
C ILE A 223 -20.60 -23.08 6.24
N GLU A 224 -21.81 -22.71 6.65
CA GLU A 224 -23.06 -23.30 6.18
C GLU A 224 -23.93 -22.26 5.47
N LYS A 225 -24.57 -22.66 4.37
CA LYS A 225 -25.55 -21.83 3.63
C LYS A 225 -26.95 -22.42 3.85
N PRO A 226 -27.73 -21.86 4.81
CA PRO A 226 -28.89 -22.56 5.34
C PRO A 226 -30.07 -22.63 4.36
N THR A 227 -30.15 -21.76 3.35
CA THR A 227 -31.29 -21.69 2.42
C THR A 227 -30.89 -21.97 0.98
N PHE A 228 -31.82 -22.52 0.18
CA PHE A 228 -31.60 -22.73 -1.27
C PHE A 228 -31.20 -21.44 -1.99
N LEU A 229 -31.85 -20.33 -1.64
CA LEU A 229 -31.56 -19.00 -2.20
C LEU A 229 -30.14 -18.52 -1.83
N SER A 230 -29.67 -18.81 -0.60
CA SER A 230 -28.29 -18.49 -0.19
C SER A 230 -27.24 -19.31 -0.95
N LYS A 231 -27.54 -20.57 -1.28
CA LYS A 231 -26.68 -21.43 -2.11
C LYS A 231 -26.59 -20.90 -3.55
N LEU A 232 -27.72 -20.48 -4.12
CA LEU A 232 -27.80 -19.91 -5.46
C LEU A 232 -27.07 -18.56 -5.56
N ILE A 233 -27.35 -17.62 -4.66
CA ILE A 233 -26.69 -16.29 -4.64
C ILE A 233 -25.19 -16.45 -4.40
N GLY A 234 -24.79 -17.34 -3.50
CA GLY A 234 -23.38 -17.59 -3.22
C GLY A 234 -22.59 -18.20 -4.36
N PHE A 235 -23.23 -18.77 -5.37
CA PHE A 235 -22.57 -19.21 -6.60
C PHE A 235 -22.20 -18.03 -7.51
N PHE A 236 -23.02 -16.98 -7.54
CA PHE A 236 -22.83 -15.82 -8.43
C PHE A 236 -22.09 -14.64 -7.77
N ALA A 237 -22.19 -14.47 -6.45
CA ALA A 237 -21.66 -13.30 -5.74
C ALA A 237 -20.22 -13.48 -5.19
N GLY A 238 -19.56 -14.61 -5.45
CA GLY A 238 -18.19 -14.85 -4.99
C GLY A 238 -18.04 -15.19 -3.50
N PHE A 239 -19.15 -15.46 -2.79
CA PHE A 239 -19.14 -15.83 -1.37
C PHE A 239 -18.36 -17.14 -1.11
N PRO A 240 -17.85 -17.35 0.13
CA PRO A 240 -17.16 -18.58 0.51
C PRO A 240 -17.98 -19.82 0.16
N LYS A 241 -17.31 -20.90 -0.27
CA LYS A 241 -17.97 -22.20 -0.44
C LYS A 241 -18.37 -22.75 0.93
N GLU A 242 -19.37 -23.63 0.95
CA GLU A 242 -19.65 -24.40 2.16
C GLU A 242 -18.40 -25.20 2.54
N MET A 243 -18.08 -25.21 3.83
CA MET A 243 -16.89 -25.86 4.38
C MET A 243 -17.27 -26.52 5.68
N GLN A 244 -16.81 -27.74 5.92
CA GLN A 244 -17.00 -28.42 7.19
C GLN A 244 -15.64 -28.62 7.86
N LYS A 245 -15.52 -28.10 9.09
CA LYS A 245 -14.34 -28.26 9.94
C LYS A 245 -13.02 -27.99 9.19
N GLN A 246 -12.99 -26.94 8.38
CA GLN A 246 -11.83 -26.56 7.61
C GLN A 246 -10.76 -25.97 8.53
N PRO A 247 -9.54 -26.55 8.60
CA PRO A 247 -8.46 -25.98 9.39
C PRO A 247 -7.94 -24.68 8.76
N PHE A 248 -7.59 -23.74 9.62
CA PHE A 248 -6.91 -22.51 9.24
C PHE A 248 -5.83 -22.13 10.25
N TYR A 249 -4.84 -21.39 9.76
CA TYR A 249 -3.87 -20.69 10.60
C TYR A 249 -4.12 -19.19 10.47
N ALA A 250 -4.11 -18.45 11.57
CA ALA A 250 -4.25 -17.01 11.54
C ALA A 250 -3.05 -16.33 12.17
N GLU A 251 -2.59 -15.27 11.50
CA GLU A 251 -1.58 -14.34 11.99
C GLU A 251 -2.25 -12.98 12.13
N VAL A 252 -1.96 -12.31 13.22
CA VAL A 252 -2.41 -10.95 13.52
C VAL A 252 -1.16 -10.11 13.63
N PHE A 253 -1.16 -8.98 12.93
CA PHE A 253 -0.08 -8.02 12.94
C PHE A 253 -0.64 -6.66 13.30
N ASN A 254 -0.20 -6.09 14.42
CA ASN A 254 -0.53 -4.70 14.72
C ASN A 254 0.48 -3.82 13.98
N LEU A 255 0.07 -3.31 12.82
CA LEU A 255 0.93 -2.47 11.98
C LEU A 255 1.06 -1.06 12.58
N SER A 256 0.09 -0.63 13.38
CA SER A 256 0.12 0.62 14.14
C SER A 256 -0.91 0.69 15.26
N GLN A 257 -0.98 1.85 15.92
CA GLN A 257 -1.98 2.16 16.93
C GLN A 257 -3.42 2.12 16.38
N ASP A 258 -3.60 2.35 15.08
CA ASP A 258 -4.90 2.43 14.42
C ASP A 258 -5.16 1.30 13.42
N PHE A 259 -4.20 0.38 13.23
CA PHE A 259 -4.26 -0.63 12.18
C PHE A 259 -3.78 -2.00 12.65
N GLN A 260 -4.62 -3.01 12.44
CA GLN A 260 -4.33 -4.41 12.70
C GLN A 260 -4.64 -5.25 11.46
N LEU A 261 -3.64 -5.94 10.91
CA LEU A 261 -3.80 -6.86 9.79
C LEU A 261 -4.01 -8.27 10.31
N TRP A 262 -5.11 -8.90 9.93
CA TRP A 262 -5.35 -10.32 10.09
C TRP A 262 -5.06 -11.04 8.78
N ARG A 263 -4.24 -12.08 8.84
CA ARG A 263 -3.96 -12.97 7.73
C ARG A 263 -4.41 -14.37 8.10
N ARG A 264 -5.36 -14.92 7.35
CA ARG A 264 -5.93 -16.25 7.58
C ARG A 264 -5.55 -17.16 6.41
N ILE A 265 -4.88 -18.27 6.69
CA ILE A 265 -4.47 -19.28 5.70
C ILE A 265 -5.36 -20.51 5.88
N PHE A 266 -6.35 -20.67 5.00
CA PHE A 266 -7.24 -21.84 4.99
C PHE A 266 -6.58 -23.00 4.28
N GLY A 267 -6.75 -24.21 4.82
CA GLY A 267 -6.08 -25.40 4.30
C GLY A 267 -4.58 -25.39 4.57
N TYR A 268 -4.13 -24.72 5.63
CA TYR A 268 -2.73 -24.64 6.04
C TYR A 268 -2.03 -26.01 5.99
N LYS A 269 -0.78 -26.04 5.47
CA LYS A 269 0.01 -27.26 5.19
C LYS A 269 -0.59 -28.23 4.16
N THR A 270 -1.57 -27.82 3.36
CA THR A 270 -2.07 -28.61 2.21
C THR A 270 -1.65 -28.00 0.88
N PRO A 271 -1.72 -28.75 -0.24
CA PRO A 271 -1.45 -28.22 -1.58
C PRO A 271 -2.46 -27.15 -2.07
N LEU A 272 -3.61 -26.98 -1.40
CA LEU A 272 -4.72 -26.10 -1.81
C LEU A 272 -4.88 -24.89 -0.86
N GLN A 273 -3.78 -24.38 -0.31
CA GLN A 273 -3.79 -23.25 0.63
C GLN A 273 -4.32 -21.97 -0.02
N LYS A 274 -5.22 -21.28 0.69
CA LYS A 274 -5.68 -19.94 0.32
C LYS A 274 -5.46 -18.96 1.46
N THR A 275 -4.79 -17.85 1.14
CA THR A 275 -4.55 -16.76 2.10
C THR A 275 -5.59 -15.67 1.90
N TYR A 276 -6.26 -15.28 2.97
CA TYR A 276 -7.14 -14.12 3.04
C TYR A 276 -6.53 -13.11 3.99
N GLN A 277 -6.61 -11.84 3.64
CA GLN A 277 -6.13 -10.73 4.46
C GLN A 277 -7.30 -9.81 4.75
N THR A 278 -7.53 -9.55 6.04
CA THR A 278 -8.52 -8.61 6.53
C THR A 278 -7.82 -7.55 7.35
N THR A 279 -8.24 -6.31 7.18
CA THR A 279 -7.66 -5.17 7.87
C THR A 279 -8.65 -4.70 8.91
N HIS A 280 -8.22 -4.48 10.13
CA HIS A 280 -9.00 -3.78 11.14
C HIS A 280 -8.39 -2.40 11.31
N SER A 281 -9.19 -1.35 11.24
CA SER A 281 -8.74 0.01 11.44
C SER A 281 -9.67 0.81 12.34
N LEU A 282 -9.11 1.82 13.01
CA LEU A 282 -9.89 2.81 13.75
C LEU A 282 -10.45 3.86 12.78
N TYR A 283 -11.74 4.15 12.86
CA TYR A 283 -12.29 5.36 12.26
C TYR A 283 -12.91 6.22 13.36
N CYS A 284 -12.26 7.33 13.64
CA CYS A 284 -12.79 8.34 14.54
C CYS A 284 -13.79 9.23 13.78
N ARG A 285 -15.07 8.88 13.83
CA ARG A 285 -16.10 9.90 14.08
C ARG A 285 -16.34 9.97 15.59
N PHE A 286 -17.03 11.00 16.07
CA PHE A 286 -17.24 11.38 17.48
C PHE A 286 -17.60 10.24 18.48
N ASN A 287 -17.91 9.02 18.04
CA ASN A 287 -18.35 7.88 18.87
C ASN A 287 -17.41 6.65 18.93
N ARG A 288 -16.12 6.73 18.54
CA ARG A 288 -15.13 5.62 18.68
C ARG A 288 -15.62 4.25 18.15
N CYS A 289 -15.92 4.13 16.85
CA CYS A 289 -16.33 2.85 16.25
C CYS A 289 -15.14 2.12 15.59
N MET A 290 -15.08 0.79 15.69
CA MET A 290 -14.10 -0.04 14.98
C MET A 290 -14.58 -0.33 13.55
N TYR A 291 -13.70 -0.15 12.57
CA TYR A 291 -13.96 -0.53 11.19
C TYR A 291 -13.21 -1.84 10.95
N LEU A 292 -13.99 -2.92 10.86
CA LEU A 292 -13.48 -4.24 10.53
C LEU A 292 -13.65 -4.37 9.01
N SER A 293 -12.58 -4.21 8.24
CA SER A 293 -12.61 -4.60 6.83
C SER A 293 -12.58 -6.12 6.73
N GLU A 294 -13.73 -6.74 6.99
CA GLU A 294 -14.01 -8.08 6.51
C GLU A 294 -14.74 -7.96 5.19
N GLY A 295 -14.03 -8.30 4.12
CA GLY A 295 -14.63 -8.45 2.82
C GLY A 295 -15.66 -9.59 2.83
N PHE A 296 -16.65 -9.51 1.96
CA PHE A 296 -17.67 -10.55 1.78
C PHE A 296 -17.11 -11.90 1.29
N GLY A 297 -15.83 -11.96 0.92
CA GLY A 297 -15.16 -12.98 0.14
C GLY A 297 -15.22 -12.65 -1.35
N GLY A 298 -14.09 -12.81 -2.05
CA GLY A 298 -14.02 -12.74 -3.51
C GLY A 298 -13.69 -11.34 -4.06
N TYR A 299 -14.23 -10.99 -5.24
CA TYR A 299 -13.83 -9.76 -5.94
C TYR A 299 -14.35 -8.46 -5.30
N LEU A 300 -15.36 -8.56 -4.42
CA LEU A 300 -16.04 -7.42 -3.78
C LEU A 300 -15.40 -6.98 -2.45
N ASP A 301 -14.36 -7.66 -1.98
CA ASP A 301 -13.72 -7.42 -0.68
C ASP A 301 -13.20 -5.99 -0.49
N LYS A 302 -12.82 -5.31 -1.58
CA LYS A 302 -12.34 -3.91 -1.56
C LYS A 302 -13.46 -2.89 -1.73
N VAL A 303 -14.67 -3.34 -2.04
CA VAL A 303 -15.80 -2.48 -2.42
C VAL A 303 -16.72 -2.25 -1.23
N PHE A 304 -17.02 -3.30 -0.45
CA PHE A 304 -17.93 -3.25 0.68
C PHE A 304 -17.28 -3.80 1.95
N GLN A 305 -17.32 -3.03 3.04
CA GLN A 305 -16.82 -3.45 4.35
C GLN A 305 -17.82 -3.13 5.45
N PHE A 306 -17.96 -4.01 6.44
CA PHE A 306 -18.84 -3.80 7.58
C PHE A 306 -18.19 -2.91 8.65
N ILE A 307 -18.99 -2.04 9.26
CA ILE A 307 -18.59 -1.27 10.44
C ILE A 307 -19.16 -1.99 11.66
N TYR A 308 -18.36 -2.32 12.68
CA TYR A 308 -18.85 -3.06 13.85
C TYR A 308 -18.84 -2.21 15.13
N ASN A 309 -19.84 -2.46 15.96
CA ASN A 309 -19.82 -2.10 17.36
C ASN A 309 -19.48 -3.34 18.20
N ILE A 310 -18.61 -3.20 19.20
CA ILE A 310 -18.19 -4.29 20.08
C ILE A 310 -18.83 -4.09 21.45
N LYS A 311 -19.53 -5.11 21.95
CA LYS A 311 -20.18 -5.11 23.26
C LYS A 311 -19.61 -6.24 24.11
N PHE A 312 -19.20 -5.92 25.34
CA PHE A 312 -18.86 -6.93 26.34
C PHE A 312 -20.15 -7.56 26.90
N GLN A 313 -20.17 -8.88 27.01
CA GLN A 313 -21.28 -9.60 27.65
C GLN A 313 -20.91 -10.05 29.06
N SER A 314 -21.93 -10.37 29.87
CA SER A 314 -21.75 -10.84 31.25
C SER A 314 -21.00 -12.18 31.36
N ASP A 315 -21.02 -13.00 30.30
CA ASP A 315 -20.28 -14.26 30.20
C ASP A 315 -18.83 -14.07 29.69
N LYS A 316 -18.35 -12.81 29.69
CA LYS A 316 -17.05 -12.37 29.14
C LYS A 316 -16.90 -12.53 27.63
N SER A 317 -17.96 -12.86 26.90
CA SER A 317 -17.91 -12.89 25.44
C SER A 317 -17.87 -11.47 24.85
N LEU A 318 -17.24 -11.35 23.68
CA LEU A 318 -17.25 -10.14 22.87
C LEU A 318 -18.25 -10.30 21.73
N MET A 319 -19.27 -9.44 21.69
CA MET A 319 -20.26 -9.43 20.62
C MET A 319 -20.00 -8.30 19.65
N TYR A 320 -19.90 -8.66 18.38
CA TYR A 320 -19.64 -7.78 17.26
C TYR A 320 -20.92 -7.63 16.44
N GLU A 321 -21.43 -6.41 16.34
CA GLU A 321 -22.69 -6.11 15.64
C GLU A 321 -22.49 -5.03 14.57
N SER A 322 -22.75 -5.38 13.31
CA SER A 322 -22.59 -4.46 12.19
C SER A 322 -23.57 -3.27 12.27
N GLN A 323 -23.07 -2.06 12.11
CA GLN A 323 -23.82 -0.80 12.12
C GLN A 323 -24.07 -0.23 10.71
N GLY A 324 -23.53 -0.89 9.68
CA GLY A 324 -23.67 -0.52 8.27
C GLY A 324 -22.44 -0.92 7.45
N ILE A 325 -22.36 -0.40 6.23
CA ILE A 325 -21.32 -0.74 5.25
C ILE A 325 -20.69 0.53 4.68
N THR A 326 -19.39 0.48 4.41
CA THR A 326 -18.66 1.53 3.67
C THR A 326 -18.45 1.14 2.22
N PHE A 327 -18.30 2.16 1.36
CA PHE A 327 -17.86 2.01 -0.03
C PHE A 327 -16.42 2.51 -0.19
N PHE A 328 -15.48 1.66 -0.63
CA PHE A 328 -14.06 1.99 -0.83
C PHE A 328 -13.44 2.84 0.31
N ASP A 329 -13.69 2.47 1.56
CA ASP A 329 -13.19 3.17 2.76
C ASP A 329 -13.55 4.67 2.86
N SER A 330 -14.46 5.15 2.01
CA SER A 330 -14.64 6.58 1.81
C SER A 330 -15.81 7.13 2.64
N PHE A 331 -16.98 6.47 2.57
CA PHE A 331 -18.17 6.90 3.31
C PHE A 331 -19.11 5.73 3.62
N LYS A 332 -19.86 5.87 4.72
CA LYS A 332 -20.97 4.96 5.04
C LYS A 332 -22.06 5.16 3.98
N ILE A 333 -22.46 4.07 3.32
CA ILE A 333 -23.57 4.14 2.36
C ILE A 333 -24.87 4.32 3.16
N PRO A 334 -25.66 5.37 2.91
CA PRO A 334 -26.96 5.55 3.54
C PRO A 334 -27.98 4.61 2.88
N ILE A 335 -27.84 3.31 3.15
CA ILE A 335 -28.82 2.30 2.73
C ILE A 335 -29.94 2.29 3.78
N PRO A 336 -31.23 2.28 3.38
CA PRO A 336 -32.32 2.06 4.32
C PRO A 336 -32.06 0.80 5.16
N SER A 337 -32.37 0.85 6.46
CA SER A 337 -32.05 -0.24 7.41
C SER A 337 -32.67 -1.59 7.02
N PHE A 338 -33.76 -1.58 6.23
CA PHE A 338 -34.42 -2.77 5.70
C PHE A 338 -33.74 -3.37 4.44
N LEU A 339 -32.72 -2.71 3.87
CA LEU A 339 -31.93 -3.22 2.73
C LEU A 339 -30.46 -3.48 3.09
N SER A 340 -29.99 -3.01 4.25
CA SER A 340 -28.61 -3.18 4.66
C SER A 340 -28.39 -4.60 5.20
N PRO A 341 -27.40 -5.37 4.68
CA PRO A 341 -27.04 -6.63 5.30
C PRO A 341 -26.53 -6.41 6.71
N LYS A 342 -26.79 -7.39 7.56
CA LYS A 342 -26.38 -7.43 8.95
C LYS A 342 -25.39 -8.56 9.16
N SER A 343 -24.25 -8.25 9.75
CA SER A 343 -23.27 -9.22 10.24
C SER A 343 -23.23 -9.13 11.76
N VAL A 344 -23.47 -10.25 12.43
CA VAL A 344 -23.41 -10.35 13.89
C VAL A 344 -22.61 -11.59 14.24
N TRP A 345 -21.66 -11.45 15.16
CA TRP A 345 -20.91 -12.60 15.67
C TRP A 345 -20.44 -12.40 17.10
N THR A 346 -20.10 -13.49 17.75
CA THR A 346 -19.65 -13.54 19.13
C THR A 346 -18.34 -14.27 19.23
N GLU A 347 -17.45 -13.82 20.11
CA GLU A 347 -16.24 -14.52 20.55
C GLU A 347 -16.39 -14.87 22.02
N LYS A 348 -16.48 -16.17 22.32
CA LYS A 348 -16.58 -16.66 23.69
C LYS A 348 -15.23 -17.21 24.15
N PRO A 349 -14.67 -16.73 25.27
CA PRO A 349 -13.39 -17.23 25.78
C PRO A 349 -13.42 -18.73 26.07
N ILE A 350 -12.33 -19.41 25.70
CA ILE A 350 -11.99 -20.78 26.12
C ILE A 350 -10.55 -20.81 26.65
N GLU A 351 -10.14 -21.90 27.27
CA GLU A 351 -8.86 -22.02 28.00
C GLU A 351 -7.63 -21.48 27.25
N LYS A 352 -7.53 -21.71 25.94
CA LYS A 352 -6.39 -21.28 25.10
C LYS A 352 -6.80 -20.45 23.88
N GLY A 353 -7.89 -19.70 23.96
CA GLY A 353 -8.35 -18.85 22.86
C GLY A 353 -9.82 -18.49 22.98
N TRP A 354 -10.58 -18.62 21.89
CA TRP A 354 -12.03 -18.39 21.89
C TRP A 354 -12.76 -19.27 20.87
N GLU A 355 -14.02 -19.56 21.16
CA GLU A 355 -14.99 -20.01 20.17
C GLU A 355 -15.61 -18.80 19.49
N PHE A 356 -15.93 -18.93 18.20
CA PHE A 356 -16.64 -17.90 17.47
C PHE A 356 -17.88 -18.46 16.79
N ASP A 357 -18.98 -17.70 16.82
CA ASP A 357 -20.22 -17.99 16.12
C ASP A 357 -20.76 -16.70 15.49
N GLY A 358 -20.97 -16.71 14.18
CA GLY A 358 -21.36 -15.53 13.43
C GLY A 358 -22.28 -15.81 12.24
N ARG A 359 -23.15 -14.83 11.95
CA ARG A 359 -24.13 -14.90 10.87
C ARG A 359 -24.09 -13.63 10.05
N VAL A 360 -24.15 -13.80 8.72
CA VAL A 360 -24.41 -12.71 7.79
C VAL A 360 -25.81 -12.91 7.23
N SER A 361 -26.67 -11.90 7.37
CA SER A 361 -28.06 -11.95 6.91
C SER A 361 -28.43 -10.72 6.09
N PHE A 362 -29.40 -10.87 5.20
CA PHE A 362 -30.08 -9.77 4.52
C PHE A 362 -31.54 -9.73 4.99
N PRO A 363 -32.14 -8.55 5.24
CA PRO A 363 -33.49 -8.48 5.81
C PRO A 363 -34.57 -9.22 5.01
N ILE A 364 -34.43 -9.28 3.68
CA ILE A 364 -35.41 -9.92 2.78
C ILE A 364 -35.09 -11.41 2.52
N ILE A 365 -33.81 -11.77 2.53
CA ILE A 365 -33.32 -13.09 2.11
C ILE A 365 -33.10 -14.04 3.30
N GLY A 366 -33.02 -13.48 4.52
CA GLY A 366 -32.67 -14.22 5.73
C GLY A 366 -31.15 -14.43 5.84
N THR A 367 -30.74 -15.47 6.57
CA THR A 367 -29.31 -15.80 6.75
C THR A 367 -28.69 -16.27 5.45
N LEU A 368 -27.64 -15.57 5.02
CA LEU A 368 -26.88 -15.86 3.83
C LEU A 368 -25.81 -16.94 4.11
N PHE A 369 -25.12 -16.83 5.24
CA PHE A 369 -24.27 -17.91 5.76
C PHE A 369 -24.09 -17.79 7.27
N HIS A 370 -23.95 -18.95 7.91
CA HIS A 370 -23.58 -19.12 9.31
C HIS A 370 -22.16 -19.68 9.34
N TYR A 371 -21.28 -19.04 10.09
CA TYR A 371 -19.92 -19.49 10.30
C TYR A 371 -19.65 -19.65 11.78
N TYR A 372 -19.04 -20.76 12.16
CA TYR A 372 -18.73 -21.05 13.54
C TYR A 372 -17.50 -21.95 13.65
N GLY A 373 -16.86 -21.92 14.81
CA GLY A 373 -15.62 -22.63 15.02
C GLY A 373 -14.89 -22.20 16.28
N TYR A 374 -13.61 -22.51 16.33
CA TYR A 374 -12.74 -22.09 17.42
C TYR A 374 -11.38 -21.64 16.91
N PHE A 375 -10.73 -20.82 17.72
CA PHE A 375 -9.37 -20.36 17.52
C PHE A 375 -8.58 -20.60 18.81
N GLN A 376 -7.43 -21.24 18.68
CA GLN A 376 -6.45 -21.49 19.72
C GLN A 376 -5.21 -20.65 19.47
N ILE A 377 -4.87 -19.83 20.45
CA ILE A 377 -3.67 -19.00 20.45
C ILE A 377 -2.47 -19.92 20.67
N GLU A 378 -1.51 -19.86 19.74
CA GLU A 378 -0.27 -20.63 19.83
C GLU A 378 0.87 -19.77 20.36
N GLN A 379 0.99 -18.54 19.85
CA GLN A 379 2.06 -17.61 20.19
C GLN A 379 1.52 -16.19 20.37
N THR A 380 1.81 -15.59 21.52
CA THR A 380 1.82 -14.15 21.73
C THR A 380 3.26 -13.69 21.64
N ASP A 381 3.70 -13.27 20.44
CA ASP A 381 5.13 -12.99 20.21
C ASP A 381 5.62 -11.88 21.13
N SER A 382 6.58 -12.22 21.99
CA SER A 382 7.33 -11.30 22.83
C SER A 382 8.12 -10.33 21.96
N VAL A 383 8.11 -9.03 22.31
CA VAL A 383 8.91 -7.99 21.66
C VAL A 383 10.37 -8.45 21.57
N LYS A 384 10.87 -8.69 20.34
CA LYS A 384 12.31 -8.76 20.11
C LYS A 384 12.84 -7.34 20.19
N ASN A 385 13.65 -7.05 21.19
CA ASN A 385 14.28 -5.74 21.37
C ASN A 385 15.45 -5.57 20.37
N GLY A 386 15.13 -5.60 19.06
CA GLY A 386 16.08 -5.58 17.96
C GLY A 386 15.72 -4.52 16.92
N ARG A 387 16.74 -3.92 16.32
CA ARG A 387 16.59 -2.90 15.27
C ARG A 387 17.12 -3.44 13.95
N VAL A 388 16.46 -3.08 12.84
CA VAL A 388 16.97 -3.33 11.50
C VAL A 388 17.06 -2.03 10.70
N ILE A 389 18.22 -1.78 10.10
CA ILE A 389 18.47 -0.63 9.24
C ILE A 389 18.66 -1.14 7.81
N ILE A 390 17.75 -0.76 6.91
CA ILE A 390 17.64 -1.32 5.57
C ILE A 390 17.96 -0.25 4.52
N ALA A 391 19.13 -0.33 3.90
CA ALA A 391 19.43 0.44 2.70
C ALA A 391 18.71 -0.16 1.49
N GLY A 392 17.91 0.64 0.79
CA GLY A 392 17.07 0.14 -0.31
C GLY A 392 15.75 -0.51 0.14
N GLY A 393 15.28 -0.22 1.37
CA GLY A 393 13.99 -0.69 1.90
C GLY A 393 12.77 -0.28 1.07
N SER A 394 12.89 0.75 0.23
CA SER A 394 11.83 1.17 -0.70
C SER A 394 11.75 0.38 -2.00
N GLY A 395 12.74 -0.48 -2.26
CA GLY A 395 12.75 -1.36 -3.42
C GLY A 395 11.77 -2.53 -3.28
N MET A 396 11.60 -3.28 -4.37
CA MET A 396 10.72 -4.45 -4.43
C MET A 396 10.98 -5.46 -3.30
N ILE A 397 12.23 -5.91 -3.14
CA ILE A 397 12.63 -6.85 -2.06
C ILE A 397 12.58 -6.14 -0.71
N GLY A 398 13.07 -4.89 -0.66
CA GLY A 398 13.15 -4.10 0.58
C GLY A 398 11.80 -3.95 1.27
N ARG A 399 10.72 -3.70 0.53
CA ARG A 399 9.37 -3.56 1.09
C ARG A 399 8.87 -4.85 1.73
N GLU A 400 9.09 -5.99 1.08
CA GLU A 400 8.73 -7.29 1.63
C GLU A 400 9.54 -7.60 2.90
N VAL A 401 10.83 -7.25 2.90
CA VAL A 401 11.70 -7.41 4.08
C VAL A 401 11.27 -6.48 5.21
N CYS A 402 10.97 -5.21 4.95
CA CYS A 402 10.46 -4.29 5.97
C CYS A 402 9.21 -4.86 6.64
N LEU A 403 8.25 -5.37 5.85
CA LEU A 403 7.06 -6.03 6.36
C LEU A 403 7.42 -7.23 7.22
N GLU A 404 8.29 -8.12 6.74
CA GLU A 404 8.67 -9.32 7.48
C GLU A 404 9.33 -9.02 8.83
N PHE A 405 10.20 -8.02 8.91
CA PHE A 405 10.82 -7.61 10.16
C PHE A 405 9.84 -6.90 11.11
N ILE A 406 8.94 -6.06 10.60
CA ILE A 406 7.87 -5.43 11.42
C ILE A 406 6.98 -6.51 12.06
N LYS A 407 6.57 -7.52 11.29
CA LYS A 407 5.77 -8.64 11.80
C LYS A 407 6.46 -9.39 12.95
N LYS A 408 7.79 -9.39 12.97
CA LYS A 408 8.63 -10.00 14.03
C LYS A 408 8.98 -9.04 15.16
N GLY A 409 8.42 -7.82 15.15
CA GLY A 409 8.55 -6.83 16.22
C GLY A 409 9.84 -6.03 16.21
N TYR A 410 10.59 -6.00 15.11
CA TYR A 410 11.79 -5.18 15.00
C TYR A 410 11.46 -3.69 14.80
N ASP A 411 12.31 -2.82 15.34
CA ASP A 411 12.33 -1.40 15.00
C ASP A 411 12.98 -1.22 13.61
N VAL A 412 12.19 -0.83 12.61
CA VAL A 412 12.63 -0.83 11.20
C VAL A 412 12.92 0.58 10.68
N TYR A 413 14.17 0.81 10.26
CA TYR A 413 14.60 2.01 9.55
C TYR A 413 14.88 1.68 8.09
N CYS A 414 14.32 2.47 7.17
CA CYS A 414 14.65 2.43 5.75
C CYS A 414 15.55 3.62 5.40
N LEU A 415 16.77 3.34 4.92
CA LEU A 415 17.65 4.35 4.37
C LEU A 415 17.29 4.60 2.90
N SER A 416 17.00 5.87 2.58
CA SER A 416 16.62 6.29 1.23
C SER A 416 17.46 7.46 0.72
N ARG A 417 17.55 7.59 -0.60
CA ARG A 417 18.17 8.74 -1.27
C ARG A 417 17.33 10.02 -1.21
N SER A 418 16.08 9.93 -0.75
CA SER A 418 15.16 11.06 -0.66
C SER A 418 14.31 10.99 0.60
N SER A 419 14.23 12.11 1.32
CA SER A 419 13.39 12.28 2.52
C SER A 419 11.90 12.19 2.21
N ASN A 420 11.51 12.39 0.94
CA ASN A 420 10.13 12.28 0.47
C ASN A 420 9.73 10.84 0.07
N THR A 421 10.57 9.85 0.34
CA THR A 421 10.27 8.45 0.01
C THR A 421 9.11 7.94 0.84
N ARG A 422 8.00 7.61 0.17
CA ARG A 422 6.81 7.05 0.82
C ARG A 422 6.77 5.54 0.61
N LEU A 423 6.93 4.78 1.69
CA LEU A 423 6.86 3.32 1.68
C LEU A 423 5.43 2.81 1.75
N ASN A 424 4.50 3.63 2.27
CA ASN A 424 3.13 3.24 2.62
C ASN A 424 3.10 1.94 3.46
N ILE A 425 4.12 1.77 4.31
CA ILE A 425 4.20 0.70 5.31
C ILE A 425 4.31 1.43 6.64
N GLU A 426 3.28 1.32 7.45
CA GLU A 426 3.25 1.92 8.77
C GLU A 426 4.27 1.23 9.69
N GLY A 427 4.89 1.99 10.59
CA GLY A 427 5.97 1.50 11.45
C GLY A 427 7.37 1.55 10.83
N VAL A 428 7.53 1.75 9.51
CA VAL A 428 8.87 1.97 8.93
C VAL A 428 9.27 3.44 9.05
N LYS A 429 10.36 3.69 9.77
CA LYS A 429 10.99 5.01 9.88
C LYS A 429 11.88 5.24 8.66
N VAL A 430 11.92 6.46 8.12
CA VAL A 430 12.76 6.81 6.97
C VAL A 430 13.88 7.76 7.38
N ARG A 431 15.09 7.44 6.92
CA ARG A 431 16.31 8.22 7.12
C ARG A 431 16.99 8.41 5.75
N LEU A 432 17.66 9.54 5.55
CA LEU A 432 18.49 9.77 4.38
C LEU A 432 19.72 8.87 4.44
N ILE A 433 20.08 8.26 3.31
CA ILE A 433 21.19 7.32 3.27
C ILE A 433 22.55 7.98 3.53
N ASP A 434 22.70 9.24 3.11
CA ASP A 434 23.93 10.02 3.21
C ASP A 434 24.03 10.82 4.52
N GLU A 435 23.05 10.71 5.43
CA GLU A 435 23.14 11.32 6.76
C GLU A 435 23.91 10.43 7.74
N ASP A 436 24.30 11.00 8.88
CA ASP A 436 24.86 10.21 9.98
C ASP A 436 23.70 9.53 10.73
N TRP A 437 23.73 8.21 10.75
CA TRP A 437 22.77 7.36 11.47
C TRP A 437 23.51 6.37 12.39
N SER A 438 24.77 6.66 12.72
CA SER A 438 25.59 5.84 13.63
C SER A 438 25.03 5.79 15.05
N ASP A 439 24.21 6.77 15.44
CA ASP A 439 23.43 6.80 16.70
C ASP A 439 22.39 5.68 16.77
N LEU A 440 21.93 5.18 15.62
CA LEU A 440 20.97 4.07 15.55
C LEU A 440 21.64 2.70 15.69
N ILE A 441 22.96 2.60 15.70
CA ILE A 441 23.68 1.33 15.70
C ILE A 441 24.07 0.93 17.12
N ASP A 442 23.55 -0.21 17.56
CA ASP A 442 23.91 -0.88 18.83
C ASP A 442 24.19 -2.39 18.62
N LYS A 443 24.57 -3.10 19.70
CA LYS A 443 24.82 -4.55 19.67
C LYS A 443 23.64 -5.43 19.24
N ASN A 444 22.42 -4.90 19.18
CA ASN A 444 21.22 -5.61 18.74
C ASN A 444 20.77 -5.17 17.33
N THR A 445 21.53 -4.29 16.68
CA THR A 445 21.19 -3.72 15.38
C THR A 445 21.66 -4.62 14.25
N ILE A 446 20.78 -4.87 13.28
CA ILE A 446 21.06 -5.59 12.05
C ILE A 446 21.05 -4.59 10.91
N ILE A 447 22.14 -4.53 10.15
CA ILE A 447 22.21 -3.66 8.97
C ILE A 447 22.01 -4.53 7.74
N LEU A 448 21.10 -4.14 6.86
CA LEU A 448 20.81 -4.83 5.61
C LEU A 448 20.97 -3.89 4.44
N ASN A 449 21.85 -4.23 3.50
CA ASN A 449 22.02 -3.46 2.27
C ASN A 449 21.41 -4.20 1.08
N LEU A 450 20.25 -3.75 0.62
CA LEU A 450 19.58 -4.16 -0.62
C LEU A 450 19.69 -3.11 -1.73
N SER A 451 20.45 -2.03 -1.49
CA SER A 451 20.52 -0.89 -2.41
C SER A 451 21.28 -1.23 -3.70
N GLY A 452 20.90 -0.58 -4.78
CA GLY A 452 21.61 -0.64 -6.04
C GLY A 452 20.71 -0.39 -7.24
N ALA A 453 21.31 0.10 -8.34
CA ALA A 453 20.59 0.23 -9.60
C ALA A 453 20.15 -1.16 -10.11
N ASN A 454 18.92 -1.27 -10.63
CA ASN A 454 18.40 -2.51 -11.17
C ASN A 454 19.21 -2.94 -12.42
N PRO A 455 19.88 -4.11 -12.41
CA PRO A 455 20.67 -4.57 -13.56
C PRO A 455 19.80 -5.19 -14.66
N GLY A 456 18.60 -5.69 -14.31
CA GLY A 456 17.67 -6.41 -15.19
C GLY A 456 16.55 -5.50 -15.69
N ALA A 457 16.86 -4.71 -16.73
CA ALA A 457 15.92 -3.88 -17.51
C ALA A 457 16.66 -2.97 -18.53
N LYS A 458 17.99 -2.89 -18.46
CA LYS A 458 18.80 -2.04 -19.32
C LYS A 458 19.76 -2.85 -20.19
N ARG A 459 20.03 -2.35 -21.39
CA ARG A 459 21.16 -2.78 -22.22
C ARG A 459 22.46 -2.36 -21.52
N TRP A 460 23.36 -3.30 -21.25
CA TRP A 460 24.61 -3.00 -20.55
C TRP A 460 25.64 -2.30 -21.44
N THR A 461 25.55 -0.98 -21.49
CA THR A 461 26.62 -0.09 -21.99
C THR A 461 27.69 0.13 -20.91
N LEU A 462 28.83 0.75 -21.26
CA LEU A 462 29.87 1.09 -20.29
C LEU A 462 29.33 1.99 -19.15
N SER A 463 28.52 2.99 -19.51
CA SER A 463 27.86 3.88 -18.54
C SER A 463 26.93 3.13 -17.58
N VAL A 464 26.05 2.27 -18.11
CA VAL A 464 25.12 1.47 -17.29
C VAL A 464 25.88 0.51 -16.36
N LYS A 465 26.95 -0.13 -16.85
CA LYS A 465 27.81 -0.99 -16.03
C LYS A 465 28.47 -0.22 -14.89
N SER A 466 28.96 1.00 -15.17
CA SER A 466 29.53 1.89 -14.16
C SER A 466 28.49 2.32 -13.13
N GLU A 467 27.27 2.67 -13.57
CA GLU A 467 26.15 3.00 -12.68
C GLU A 467 25.79 1.83 -11.75
N ILE A 468 25.66 0.61 -12.31
CA ILE A 468 25.36 -0.62 -11.55
C ILE A 468 26.40 -0.86 -10.45
N ALA A 469 27.68 -0.70 -10.78
CA ALA A 469 28.78 -0.92 -9.85
C ALA A 469 28.86 0.21 -8.80
N THR A 470 28.98 1.45 -9.25
CA THR A 470 29.20 2.62 -8.39
C THR A 470 28.03 2.88 -7.44
N SER A 471 26.78 2.65 -7.87
CA SER A 471 25.61 2.81 -7.01
C SER A 471 25.62 1.88 -5.79
N ARG A 472 26.26 0.71 -5.89
CA ARG A 472 26.39 -0.23 -4.77
C ARG A 472 27.60 0.10 -3.92
N PHE A 473 28.73 0.39 -4.56
CA PHE A 473 29.99 0.68 -3.87
C PHE A 473 29.85 1.85 -2.92
N ARG A 474 29.25 2.95 -3.38
CA ARG A 474 29.02 4.14 -2.55
C ARG A 474 28.23 3.83 -1.28
N VAL A 475 27.17 3.03 -1.39
CA VAL A 475 26.34 2.70 -0.23
C VAL A 475 27.09 1.78 0.75
N ILE A 476 27.88 0.84 0.24
CA ILE A 476 28.73 0.00 1.09
C ILE A 476 29.71 0.88 1.88
N ASP A 477 30.35 1.83 1.21
CA ASP A 477 31.28 2.77 1.86
C ASP A 477 30.58 3.62 2.93
N THR A 478 29.37 4.13 2.65
CA THR A 478 28.55 4.87 3.63
C THR A 478 28.15 4.02 4.84
N ILE A 479 27.80 2.74 4.62
CA ILE A 479 27.46 1.82 5.71
C ILE A 479 28.68 1.55 6.58
N ILE A 480 29.84 1.26 5.98
CA ILE A 480 31.09 1.03 6.71
C ILE A 480 31.45 2.27 7.54
N HIS A 481 31.31 3.46 6.97
CA HIS A 481 31.57 4.71 7.67
C HIS A 481 30.69 4.89 8.93
N ASN A 482 29.39 4.58 8.84
CA ASN A 482 28.48 4.65 9.99
C ASN A 482 28.80 3.56 11.03
N ILE A 483 29.14 2.34 10.60
CA ILE A 483 29.60 1.26 11.51
C ILE A 483 30.89 1.64 12.24
N ASP A 484 31.81 2.34 11.57
CA ASP A 484 33.05 2.81 12.18
C ASP A 484 32.82 3.89 13.24
N ARG A 485 31.85 4.78 13.02
CA ARG A 485 31.49 5.87 13.93
C ARG A 485 30.64 5.44 15.12
N ALA A 486 29.89 4.35 14.99
CA ALA A 486 29.02 3.84 16.04
C ALA A 486 29.79 3.49 17.32
N GLN A 487 29.19 3.81 18.47
CA GLN A 487 29.76 3.51 19.79
C GLN A 487 29.84 1.99 20.03
N GLU A 488 28.81 1.25 19.63
CA GLU A 488 28.80 -0.20 19.62
C GLU A 488 28.77 -0.74 18.18
N LYS A 489 29.25 -1.97 17.99
CA LYS A 489 29.20 -2.62 16.68
C LYS A 489 27.84 -3.30 16.48
N PRO A 490 27.29 -3.28 15.24
CA PRO A 490 26.03 -3.96 14.96
C PRO A 490 26.17 -5.45 15.22
N LEU A 491 25.05 -6.11 15.52
CA LEU A 491 24.97 -7.55 15.65
C LEU A 491 25.51 -8.24 14.38
N LYS A 492 25.03 -7.77 13.22
CA LYS A 492 25.43 -8.27 11.89
C LYS A 492 25.24 -7.22 10.80
N TYR A 493 26.05 -7.34 9.75
CA TYR A 493 25.86 -6.66 8.48
C TYR A 493 25.55 -7.66 7.38
N LEU A 494 24.34 -7.60 6.84
CA LEU A 494 23.87 -8.40 5.72
C LEU A 494 24.02 -7.61 4.41
N GLN A 495 24.93 -8.05 3.55
CA GLN A 495 25.19 -7.40 2.27
C GLN A 495 24.54 -8.18 1.13
N ALA A 496 23.65 -7.56 0.36
CA ALA A 496 23.16 -8.18 -0.87
C ALA A 496 24.27 -8.34 -1.90
N SER A 497 24.38 -9.57 -2.40
CA SER A 497 25.15 -10.00 -3.57
C SER A 497 24.18 -10.67 -4.55
N ALA A 498 24.69 -11.46 -5.49
CA ALA A 498 23.87 -12.21 -6.42
C ALA A 498 24.52 -13.54 -6.80
N VAL A 499 23.70 -14.50 -7.22
CA VAL A 499 24.17 -15.76 -7.83
C VAL A 499 25.02 -15.56 -9.09
N GLY A 500 24.96 -14.37 -9.70
CA GLY A 500 25.89 -13.95 -10.75
C GLY A 500 27.36 -13.89 -10.32
N PHE A 501 27.66 -14.06 -9.03
CA PHE A 501 28.99 -14.36 -8.53
C PHE A 501 29.58 -15.59 -9.21
N TYR A 502 28.80 -16.66 -9.38
CA TYR A 502 29.29 -17.94 -9.89
C TYR A 502 29.57 -17.95 -11.40
N GLY A 503 28.91 -17.08 -12.18
CA GLY A 503 29.08 -17.03 -13.63
C GLY A 503 28.40 -18.20 -14.36
N HIS A 504 28.95 -18.64 -15.50
CA HIS A 504 28.34 -19.67 -16.34
C HIS A 504 28.92 -21.05 -16.03
N ALA A 505 28.20 -21.85 -15.25
CA ALA A 505 28.67 -23.13 -14.72
C ALA A 505 28.16 -24.37 -15.47
N GLY A 506 27.37 -24.20 -16.53
CA GLY A 506 26.74 -25.32 -17.24
C GLY A 506 25.84 -26.13 -16.31
N ASP A 507 26.07 -27.44 -16.25
CA ASP A 507 25.32 -28.39 -15.41
C ASP A 507 26.02 -28.68 -14.06
N ALA A 508 27.03 -27.90 -13.68
CA ALA A 508 27.67 -28.05 -12.38
C ALA A 508 26.79 -27.52 -11.25
N VAL A 509 26.62 -28.32 -10.20
CA VAL A 509 25.93 -27.90 -8.97
C VAL A 509 26.80 -26.91 -8.19
N LEU A 510 26.21 -25.76 -7.86
CA LEU A 510 26.88 -24.66 -7.18
C LEU A 510 26.39 -24.55 -5.73
N THR A 511 27.33 -24.47 -4.80
CA THR A 511 27.09 -24.21 -3.37
C THR A 511 27.87 -22.97 -2.94
N GLU A 512 27.72 -22.53 -1.69
CA GLU A 512 28.41 -21.36 -1.15
C GLU A 512 29.94 -21.46 -1.23
N GLU A 513 30.48 -22.68 -1.21
CA GLU A 513 31.91 -23.00 -1.31
C GLU A 513 32.43 -23.04 -2.77
N SER A 514 31.53 -22.98 -3.76
CA SER A 514 31.90 -23.08 -5.16
C SER A 514 32.66 -21.84 -5.66
N LYS A 515 33.74 -22.08 -6.41
CA LYS A 515 34.51 -21.02 -7.06
C LYS A 515 33.79 -20.50 -8.31
N PRO A 516 33.97 -19.22 -8.66
CA PRO A 516 33.29 -18.61 -9.79
C PRO A 516 33.92 -18.98 -11.15
N ILE A 517 33.07 -19.17 -12.15
CA ILE A 517 33.36 -19.57 -13.53
C ILE A 517 32.92 -18.41 -14.46
N PRO A 518 33.75 -17.37 -14.64
CA PRO A 518 33.35 -16.15 -15.35
C PRO A 518 33.13 -16.33 -16.86
N GLY A 519 33.53 -17.48 -17.43
CA GLY A 519 33.33 -17.81 -18.84
C GLY A 519 34.01 -16.83 -19.82
N GLY A 520 33.64 -16.92 -21.09
CA GLY A 520 34.18 -16.09 -22.18
C GLY A 520 33.44 -14.76 -22.40
N GLU A 521 32.14 -14.69 -22.07
CA GLU A 521 31.29 -13.53 -22.37
C GLU A 521 31.60 -12.32 -21.47
N SER A 522 31.67 -11.14 -22.09
CA SER A 522 31.94 -9.88 -21.37
C SER A 522 30.87 -9.55 -20.31
N GLY A 523 29.62 -9.94 -20.56
CA GLY A 523 28.52 -9.79 -19.59
C GLY A 523 28.76 -10.62 -18.33
N THR A 524 29.10 -11.90 -18.50
CA THR A 524 29.36 -12.83 -17.38
C THR A 524 30.57 -12.38 -16.56
N LYS A 525 31.68 -12.03 -17.22
CA LYS A 525 32.87 -11.45 -16.57
C LYS A 525 32.54 -10.21 -15.75
N PHE A 526 31.67 -9.34 -16.27
CA PHE A 526 31.23 -8.15 -15.55
C PHE A 526 30.42 -8.49 -14.29
N ARG A 527 29.46 -9.43 -14.37
CA ARG A 527 28.66 -9.88 -13.20
C ARG A 527 29.57 -10.43 -12.10
N VAL A 528 30.46 -11.36 -12.45
CA VAL A 528 31.39 -11.98 -11.50
C VAL A 528 32.29 -10.93 -10.86
N LYS A 529 32.87 -10.01 -11.65
CA LYS A 529 33.73 -8.94 -11.14
C LYS A 529 32.98 -8.04 -10.15
N VAL A 530 31.76 -7.61 -10.49
CA VAL A 530 30.98 -6.73 -9.62
C VAL A 530 30.58 -7.43 -8.32
N CYS A 531 30.15 -8.70 -8.37
CA CYS A 531 29.78 -9.43 -7.16
C CYS A 531 30.99 -9.66 -6.24
N LYS A 532 32.14 -10.07 -6.78
CA LYS A 532 33.39 -10.21 -6.01
C LYS A 532 33.79 -8.90 -5.33
N GLU A 533 33.67 -7.80 -6.04
CA GLU A 533 34.03 -6.48 -5.54
C GLU A 533 33.05 -5.99 -4.45
N ILE A 534 31.75 -6.27 -4.59
CA ILE A 534 30.73 -5.99 -3.55
C ILE A 534 31.08 -6.75 -2.28
N GLU A 535 31.33 -8.06 -2.39
CA GLU A 535 31.64 -8.91 -1.24
C GLU A 535 32.94 -8.45 -0.56
N SER A 536 34.00 -8.23 -1.33
CA SER A 536 35.30 -7.74 -0.84
C SER A 536 35.23 -6.36 -0.17
N ARG A 537 34.42 -5.43 -0.70
CA ARG A 537 34.23 -4.12 -0.06
C ARG A 537 33.52 -4.24 1.28
N ALA A 538 32.44 -5.02 1.33
CA ALA A 538 31.64 -5.15 2.56
C ALA A 538 32.43 -5.81 3.70
N GLU A 539 33.32 -6.76 3.39
CA GLU A 539 34.23 -7.40 4.37
C GLU A 539 35.19 -6.43 5.09
N LYS A 540 35.33 -5.18 4.61
CA LYS A 540 36.11 -4.16 5.32
C LYS A 540 35.39 -3.60 6.55
N ALA A 541 34.08 -3.89 6.72
CA ALA A 541 33.33 -3.49 7.90
C ALA A 541 33.89 -4.18 9.15
N LYS A 542 34.06 -3.45 10.25
CA LYS A 542 34.54 -4.00 11.52
C LYS A 542 33.42 -4.69 12.31
N CYS A 543 32.74 -5.64 11.68
CA CYS A 543 31.68 -6.45 12.26
C CYS A 543 31.48 -7.73 11.44
N ASN A 544 30.61 -8.63 11.89
CA ASN A 544 30.30 -9.85 11.16
C ASN A 544 29.50 -9.54 9.88
N VAL A 545 30.05 -9.92 8.72
CA VAL A 545 29.45 -9.67 7.40
C VAL A 545 28.97 -10.96 6.76
N THR A 546 27.69 -10.99 6.38
CA THR A 546 27.10 -12.11 5.65
C THR A 546 26.67 -11.65 4.26
N HIS A 547 27.12 -12.33 3.20
CA HIS A 547 26.80 -12.01 1.82
C HIS A 547 25.60 -12.82 1.33
N LEU A 548 24.55 -12.13 0.92
CA LEU A 548 23.31 -12.73 0.45
C LEU A 548 23.37 -12.90 -1.07
N ARG A 549 23.75 -14.08 -1.57
CA ARG A 549 23.77 -14.38 -3.02
C ARG A 549 22.35 -14.75 -3.47
N ILE A 550 21.59 -13.71 -3.82
CA ILE A 550 20.16 -13.83 -4.17
C ILE A 550 20.01 -14.26 -5.64
N GLY A 551 19.08 -15.20 -5.88
CA GLY A 551 18.67 -15.65 -7.21
C GLY A 551 17.78 -14.66 -7.99
N HIS A 552 17.17 -15.14 -9.07
CA HIS A 552 16.13 -14.41 -9.80
C HIS A 552 14.86 -14.35 -8.97
N VAL A 553 14.65 -13.21 -8.31
CA VAL A 553 13.46 -12.99 -7.49
C VAL A 553 12.22 -12.86 -8.37
N LEU A 554 11.24 -13.73 -8.14
CA LEU A 554 9.93 -13.72 -8.80
C LEU A 554 8.93 -12.91 -7.95
N SER A 555 8.32 -11.89 -8.57
CA SER A 555 7.36 -10.98 -7.91
C SER A 555 6.41 -10.33 -8.93
N ASN A 556 5.18 -10.05 -8.50
CA ASN A 556 4.19 -9.28 -9.26
C ASN A 556 4.43 -7.76 -9.26
N THR A 557 5.32 -7.25 -8.40
CA THR A 557 5.53 -5.80 -8.24
C THR A 557 6.79 -5.29 -8.94
N GLY A 558 7.57 -6.18 -9.57
CA GLY A 558 8.72 -5.79 -10.38
C GLY A 558 9.58 -6.96 -10.82
N GLY A 559 10.88 -6.71 -11.01
CA GLY A 559 11.87 -7.73 -11.34
C GLY A 559 11.73 -8.31 -12.74
N LEU A 560 12.30 -9.50 -12.94
CA LEU A 560 12.40 -10.13 -14.26
C LEU A 560 11.08 -10.75 -14.75
N LEU A 561 10.17 -11.09 -13.81
CA LEU A 561 8.95 -11.85 -14.10
C LEU A 561 8.06 -11.19 -15.14
N HIS A 562 7.97 -9.86 -15.17
CA HIS A 562 7.17 -9.11 -16.14
C HIS A 562 7.64 -9.36 -17.58
N TYR A 563 8.95 -9.35 -17.79
CA TYR A 563 9.56 -9.66 -19.09
C TYR A 563 9.40 -11.14 -19.48
N LEU A 564 9.47 -12.03 -18.49
CA LEU A 564 9.25 -13.47 -18.72
C LEU A 564 7.78 -13.77 -19.08
N ARG A 565 6.81 -13.11 -18.42
CA ARG A 565 5.38 -13.19 -18.76
C ARG A 565 5.10 -12.66 -20.17
N LEU A 566 5.72 -11.55 -20.55
CA LEU A 566 5.63 -11.03 -21.92
C LEU A 566 6.17 -12.03 -22.96
N SER A 567 7.24 -12.73 -22.62
CA SER A 567 7.78 -13.79 -23.48
C SER A 567 6.83 -14.98 -23.60
N GLY A 568 6.14 -15.33 -22.51
CA GLY A 568 5.06 -16.31 -22.51
C GLY A 568 3.87 -15.91 -23.38
N PHE A 569 3.53 -14.62 -23.43
CA PHE A 569 2.51 -14.06 -24.32
C PHE A 569 2.89 -14.20 -25.79
N PHE A 570 4.15 -13.93 -26.16
CA PHE A 570 4.68 -14.16 -27.50
C PHE A 570 5.02 -15.63 -27.82
N TYR A 571 4.54 -16.56 -27.00
CA TYR A 571 4.73 -18.01 -27.17
C TYR A 571 6.20 -18.45 -27.26
N ILE A 572 7.12 -17.69 -26.64
CA ILE A 572 8.54 -18.05 -26.56
C ILE A 572 8.70 -19.24 -25.61
N GLY A 573 9.36 -20.30 -26.08
CA GLY A 573 9.54 -21.55 -25.33
C GLY A 573 10.91 -21.75 -24.70
N LYS A 574 11.94 -21.09 -25.22
CA LYS A 574 13.30 -21.17 -24.69
C LYS A 574 14.13 -19.94 -25.05
N PHE A 575 14.99 -19.51 -24.13
CA PHE A 575 16.07 -18.54 -24.38
C PHE A 575 17.39 -19.27 -24.60
N GLY A 576 18.14 -18.90 -25.65
CA GLY A 576 19.41 -19.55 -25.97
C GLY A 576 19.22 -21.06 -26.22
N SER A 577 19.94 -21.91 -25.47
CA SER A 577 19.79 -23.37 -25.57
C SER A 577 18.46 -23.87 -24.96
N GLY A 578 17.95 -23.17 -23.94
CA GLY A 578 16.82 -23.58 -23.11
C GLY A 578 17.21 -24.52 -21.96
N ASN A 579 18.39 -25.15 -22.02
CA ASN A 579 18.83 -26.13 -21.04
C ASN A 579 19.49 -25.51 -19.81
N GLN A 580 19.85 -24.23 -19.87
CA GLN A 580 20.49 -23.55 -18.75
C GLN A 580 19.60 -23.55 -17.49
N PHE A 581 20.22 -23.77 -16.33
CA PHE A 581 19.55 -23.71 -15.03
C PHE A 581 19.30 -22.26 -14.62
N VAL A 582 18.08 -22.00 -14.13
CA VAL A 582 17.66 -20.69 -13.65
C VAL A 582 17.55 -20.73 -12.13
N PRO A 583 18.41 -20.02 -11.39
CA PRO A 583 18.38 -19.98 -9.93
C PRO A 583 17.31 -18.98 -9.46
N PHE A 584 16.04 -19.35 -9.54
CA PHE A 584 14.93 -18.49 -9.13
C PHE A 584 14.65 -18.58 -7.62
N VAL A 585 13.89 -17.62 -7.09
CA VAL A 585 13.36 -17.65 -5.72
C VAL A 585 12.09 -16.79 -5.62
N HIS A 586 11.12 -17.23 -4.82
CA HIS A 586 9.91 -16.45 -4.58
C HIS A 586 10.19 -15.28 -3.62
N ILE A 587 9.59 -14.10 -3.86
CA ILE A 587 9.88 -12.90 -3.07
C ILE A 587 9.63 -13.05 -1.56
N GLN A 588 8.59 -13.80 -1.17
CA GLN A 588 8.31 -14.07 0.25
C GLN A 588 9.39 -14.95 0.89
N ASP A 589 9.91 -15.94 0.16
CA ASP A 589 11.00 -16.79 0.67
C ASP A 589 12.31 -16.00 0.78
N VAL A 590 12.54 -14.99 -0.07
CA VAL A 590 13.68 -14.06 0.11
C VAL A 590 13.56 -13.31 1.43
N ALA A 591 12.40 -12.71 1.72
CA ALA A 591 12.22 -11.95 2.95
C ALA A 591 12.34 -12.83 4.21
N ARG A 592 11.69 -14.01 4.19
CA ARG A 592 11.80 -15.00 5.27
C ARG A 592 13.24 -15.51 5.46
N ALA A 593 13.96 -15.77 4.37
CA ALA A 593 15.36 -16.21 4.45
C ALA A 593 16.26 -15.12 5.06
N ILE A 594 16.05 -13.85 4.70
CA ILE A 594 16.80 -12.74 5.27
C ILE A 594 16.51 -12.59 6.77
N GLU A 595 15.26 -12.67 7.21
CA GLU A 595 14.91 -12.66 8.64
C GLU A 595 15.53 -13.84 9.38
N PHE A 596 15.44 -15.04 8.81
CA PHE A 596 16.06 -16.24 9.37
C PHE A 596 17.58 -16.09 9.54
N ILE A 597 18.27 -15.58 8.52
CA ILE A 597 19.72 -15.30 8.55
C ILE A 597 20.06 -14.24 9.61
N ALA A 598 19.28 -13.17 9.64
CA ALA A 598 19.43 -12.07 10.59
C ALA A 598 19.35 -12.58 12.04
N HIS A 599 18.34 -13.40 12.34
CA HIS A 599 18.07 -13.90 13.67
C HIS A 599 19.00 -15.05 14.11
N ASN A 600 19.44 -15.90 13.19
CA ASN A 600 20.20 -17.10 13.52
C ASN A 600 21.64 -16.79 13.93
N ARG A 601 21.95 -16.87 15.24
CA ARG A 601 23.29 -16.56 15.78
C ARG A 601 24.42 -17.47 15.27
N ASN A 602 24.10 -18.64 14.71
CA ASN A 602 25.10 -19.55 14.12
C ASN A 602 25.45 -19.21 12.67
N ILE A 603 24.75 -18.23 12.08
CA ILE A 603 25.06 -17.66 10.78
C ILE A 603 25.77 -16.33 11.03
N ILE A 604 27.09 -16.38 11.14
CA ILE A 604 27.86 -15.22 11.57
C ILE A 604 28.46 -14.51 10.36
N ASP A 605 29.05 -15.26 9.43
CA ASP A 605 29.76 -14.69 8.29
C ASP A 605 29.65 -15.52 6.99
N GLY A 606 30.23 -14.96 5.93
CA GLY A 606 30.41 -15.62 4.65
C GLY A 606 29.18 -15.55 3.73
N ALA A 607 29.25 -16.28 2.62
CA ALA A 607 28.19 -16.27 1.62
C ALA A 607 27.05 -17.22 1.98
N ILE A 608 25.83 -16.85 1.58
CA ILE A 608 24.62 -17.66 1.69
C ILE A 608 23.83 -17.54 0.40
N ASN A 609 23.48 -18.68 -0.21
CA ASN A 609 22.65 -18.71 -1.40
C ASN A 609 21.17 -18.60 -1.00
N ILE A 610 20.47 -17.63 -1.60
CA ILE A 610 19.02 -17.48 -1.45
C ILE A 610 18.37 -17.79 -2.80
N THR A 611 18.19 -19.09 -3.04
CA THR A 611 17.56 -19.68 -4.24
C THR A 611 16.55 -20.74 -3.82
N ALA A 612 15.55 -21.01 -4.66
CA ALA A 612 14.67 -22.16 -4.43
C ALA A 612 15.50 -23.47 -4.46
N PRO A 613 15.19 -24.45 -3.59
CA PRO A 613 15.99 -25.66 -3.45
C PRO A 613 15.95 -26.59 -4.68
N LYS A 614 14.91 -26.46 -5.53
CA LYS A 614 14.80 -27.20 -6.79
C LYS A 614 14.92 -26.22 -7.96
N PRO A 615 16.13 -25.96 -8.48
CA PRO A 615 16.30 -25.12 -9.66
C PRO A 615 15.61 -25.77 -10.87
N CYS A 616 15.12 -24.96 -11.80
CA CYS A 616 14.50 -25.43 -13.04
C CYS A 616 15.35 -25.07 -14.25
N ARG A 617 15.14 -25.77 -15.36
CA ARG A 617 15.71 -25.38 -16.66
C ARG A 617 14.90 -24.24 -17.27
N ASN A 618 15.54 -23.42 -18.08
CA ASN A 618 14.90 -22.27 -18.71
C ASN A 618 13.63 -22.63 -19.51
N TYR A 619 13.66 -23.74 -20.26
CA TYR A 619 12.48 -24.19 -21.01
C TYR A 619 11.30 -24.56 -20.09
N GLU A 620 11.57 -25.06 -18.88
CA GLU A 620 10.53 -25.41 -17.90
C GLU A 620 9.86 -24.15 -17.37
N MET A 621 10.66 -23.15 -16.97
CA MET A 621 10.14 -21.86 -16.54
C MET A 621 9.28 -21.19 -17.62
N LEU A 622 9.74 -21.18 -18.88
CA LEU A 622 8.97 -20.57 -19.96
C LEU A 622 7.72 -21.36 -20.31
N LYS A 623 7.76 -22.69 -20.29
CA LYS A 623 6.56 -23.53 -20.43
C LYS A 623 5.51 -23.18 -19.37
N GLU A 624 5.92 -22.93 -18.13
CA GLU A 624 5.00 -22.53 -17.07
C GLU A 624 4.41 -21.12 -17.25
N LEU A 625 5.10 -20.23 -17.95
CA LEU A 625 4.65 -18.86 -18.19
C LEU A 625 3.83 -18.67 -19.47
N ARG A 626 3.87 -19.61 -20.43
CA ARG A 626 3.06 -19.52 -21.66
C ARG A 626 1.57 -19.67 -21.38
N LEU A 627 0.77 -18.90 -22.10
CA LEU A 627 -0.69 -19.02 -22.13
C LEU A 627 -1.11 -20.36 -22.76
N VAL A 628 -0.47 -20.74 -23.87
CA VAL A 628 -0.71 -22.01 -24.56
C VAL A 628 0.32 -23.04 -24.12
N LYS A 629 -0.14 -24.14 -23.52
CA LYS A 629 0.72 -25.19 -22.95
C LYS A 629 1.11 -26.28 -23.95
N TRP A 630 0.36 -26.44 -25.04
CA TRP A 630 0.70 -27.38 -26.11
C TRP A 630 1.88 -26.87 -26.93
N GLY A 631 2.70 -27.78 -27.47
CA GLY A 631 3.89 -27.49 -28.29
C GLY A 631 5.14 -27.03 -27.51
N GLN A 632 6.26 -26.91 -28.22
CA GLN A 632 7.56 -26.54 -27.61
C GLN A 632 7.77 -25.02 -27.47
N GLY A 633 6.93 -24.19 -28.11
CA GLY A 633 7.11 -22.74 -28.18
C GLY A 633 8.22 -22.31 -29.14
N LEU A 634 8.25 -21.03 -29.51
CA LEU A 634 9.27 -20.48 -30.41
C LEU A 634 10.61 -20.33 -29.69
N PRO A 635 11.73 -20.78 -30.29
CA PRO A 635 13.04 -20.54 -29.72
C PRO A 635 13.44 -19.06 -29.89
N MET A 636 14.10 -18.51 -28.87
CA MET A 636 14.70 -17.18 -28.93
C MET A 636 16.24 -17.33 -28.82
N PRO A 637 16.95 -17.38 -29.95
CA PRO A 637 18.39 -17.62 -29.97
C PRO A 637 19.19 -16.60 -29.17
N LYS A 638 20.36 -17.00 -28.66
CA LYS A 638 21.27 -16.13 -27.90
C LYS A 638 21.68 -14.89 -28.70
N SER A 639 21.88 -15.02 -30.02
CA SER A 639 22.19 -13.90 -30.92
C SER A 639 21.08 -12.85 -30.94
N VAL A 640 19.81 -13.27 -31.01
CA VAL A 640 18.64 -12.38 -30.98
C VAL A 640 18.54 -11.68 -29.62
N LEU A 641 18.71 -12.40 -28.52
CA LEU A 641 18.76 -11.79 -27.18
C LEU A 641 19.88 -10.75 -27.06
N LYS A 642 21.08 -11.07 -27.58
CA LYS A 642 22.22 -10.16 -27.59
C LYS A 642 21.97 -8.95 -28.49
N LEU A 643 21.22 -9.09 -29.59
CA LEU A 643 20.80 -7.97 -30.42
C LEU A 643 19.83 -7.05 -29.65
N LEU A 644 18.80 -7.61 -29.01
CA LEU A 644 17.77 -6.84 -28.28
C LEU A 644 18.32 -6.15 -27.03
N ILE A 645 18.95 -6.91 -26.13
CA ILE A 645 19.33 -6.44 -24.78
C ILE A 645 20.85 -6.39 -24.55
N GLY A 646 21.66 -6.74 -25.54
CA GLY A 646 23.11 -6.59 -25.47
C GLY A 646 23.74 -7.56 -24.49
N GLN A 647 24.74 -7.09 -23.74
CA GLN A 647 25.50 -7.95 -22.83
C GLN A 647 24.73 -8.40 -21.58
N SER A 648 23.56 -7.81 -21.28
CA SER A 648 22.70 -8.29 -20.18
C SER A 648 21.97 -9.59 -20.53
N SER A 649 22.01 -10.03 -21.80
CA SER A 649 21.48 -11.33 -22.23
C SER A 649 22.05 -12.52 -21.45
N VAL A 650 23.25 -12.39 -20.88
CA VAL A 650 23.86 -13.40 -20.01
C VAL A 650 23.01 -13.68 -18.77
N VAL A 651 22.19 -12.74 -18.30
CA VAL A 651 21.24 -12.96 -17.17
C VAL A 651 20.19 -14.01 -17.53
N LEU A 652 19.89 -14.19 -18.82
CA LEU A 652 18.91 -15.18 -19.30
C LEU A 652 19.57 -16.43 -19.88
N THR A 653 20.87 -16.39 -20.18
CA THR A 653 21.57 -17.41 -20.96
C THR A 653 22.71 -18.09 -20.21
N ASP A 654 23.17 -17.52 -19.09
CA ASP A 654 24.08 -18.20 -18.17
C ASP A 654 23.34 -19.33 -17.43
N SER A 655 24.07 -20.35 -17.00
CA SER A 655 23.52 -21.55 -16.33
C SER A 655 24.08 -21.61 -14.94
N GLU A 656 23.19 -21.55 -13.95
CA GLU A 656 23.52 -21.40 -12.54
C GLU A 656 22.66 -22.38 -11.72
N GLN A 657 23.12 -23.62 -11.57
CA GLN A 657 22.43 -24.65 -10.78
C GLN A 657 22.76 -24.50 -9.29
N VAL A 658 22.26 -23.42 -8.67
CA VAL A 658 22.61 -23.02 -7.31
C VAL A 658 21.73 -23.71 -6.26
N GLN A 659 22.37 -24.31 -5.26
CA GLN A 659 21.72 -24.89 -4.09
C GLN A 659 21.89 -23.98 -2.86
N PRO A 660 20.80 -23.73 -2.09
CA PRO A 660 20.83 -22.99 -0.83
C PRO A 660 21.31 -23.88 0.33
N LYS A 661 22.49 -24.50 0.19
CA LYS A 661 22.96 -25.57 1.08
C LYS A 661 23.04 -25.10 2.54
N ARG A 662 23.64 -23.92 2.80
CA ARG A 662 23.78 -23.40 4.17
C ARG A 662 22.46 -23.08 4.86
N LEU A 663 21.42 -22.69 4.11
CA LEU A 663 20.07 -22.43 4.62
C LEU A 663 19.36 -23.74 4.98
N LEU A 664 19.41 -24.73 4.08
CA LEU A 664 18.76 -26.03 4.27
C LEU A 664 19.38 -26.79 5.46
N GLU A 665 20.70 -26.81 5.56
CA GLU A 665 21.42 -27.46 6.68
C GLU A 665 21.09 -26.84 8.04
N ARG A 666 20.64 -25.58 8.06
CA ARG A 666 20.25 -24.87 9.28
C ARG A 666 18.75 -24.94 9.57
N GLY A 667 17.98 -25.68 8.76
CA GLY A 667 16.55 -25.90 8.98
C GLY A 667 15.64 -24.82 8.40
N PHE A 668 16.12 -23.98 7.48
CA PHE A 668 15.23 -23.05 6.79
C PHE A 668 14.33 -23.80 5.79
N GLU A 669 13.02 -23.65 5.95
CA GLU A 669 12.03 -24.25 5.07
C GLU A 669 11.47 -23.24 4.06
N PHE A 670 11.73 -23.49 2.78
CA PHE A 670 11.14 -22.75 1.66
C PHE A 670 9.66 -23.10 1.50
N ASN A 671 8.81 -22.08 1.38
CA ASN A 671 7.40 -22.25 1.09
C ASN A 671 7.19 -22.61 -0.39
N TYR A 672 8.06 -22.12 -1.27
CA TYR A 672 7.96 -22.29 -2.72
C TYR A 672 9.22 -22.97 -3.25
N LYS A 673 9.21 -24.30 -3.24
CA LYS A 673 10.36 -25.15 -3.56
C LYS A 673 10.55 -25.32 -5.07
N THR A 674 9.47 -25.30 -5.84
CA THR A 674 9.45 -25.51 -7.30
C THR A 674 8.99 -24.26 -8.06
N ILE A 675 9.24 -24.22 -9.38
CA ILE A 675 8.81 -23.09 -10.21
C ILE A 675 7.29 -23.01 -10.30
N GLN A 676 6.60 -24.15 -10.32
CA GLN A 676 5.13 -24.23 -10.30
C GLN A 676 4.57 -23.63 -9.02
N GLU A 677 5.09 -24.03 -7.86
CA GLU A 677 4.69 -23.47 -6.55
C GLU A 677 4.93 -21.96 -6.52
N ALA A 678 6.12 -21.50 -6.94
CA ALA A 678 6.47 -20.08 -6.93
C ALA A 678 5.57 -19.25 -7.85
N LEU A 679 5.22 -19.74 -9.04
CA LEU A 679 4.31 -19.02 -9.94
C LEU A 679 2.86 -19.04 -9.46
N HIS A 680 2.42 -20.14 -8.84
CA HIS A 680 1.09 -20.23 -8.24
C HIS A 680 0.95 -19.31 -7.02
N GLY A 681 1.99 -19.19 -6.19
CA GLY A 681 2.03 -18.25 -5.06
C GLY A 681 1.99 -16.77 -5.45
N LEU A 682 2.16 -16.46 -6.74
CA LEU A 682 2.04 -15.13 -7.31
C LEU A 682 0.70 -14.90 -8.03
N GLN A 683 -0.27 -15.81 -7.93
CA GLN A 683 -1.64 -15.60 -8.42
C GLN A 683 -2.50 -15.05 -7.29
#